data_AF-A0A0F9ZZG1-F1
#
_entry.id   AF-A0A0F9ZZG1-F1
#
_cell.length_a   1.000
_cell.length_b   1.000
_cell.length_c   1.000
_cell.angle_alpha   90.00
_cell.angle_beta   90.00
_cell.angle_gamma   90.00
#
_symmetry.space_group_name_H-M   'P 1'
#
loop_
_entity.id
_entity.type
_entity.pdbx_description
1 polymer ?
#
loop_
_entity_poly.entity_id
_entity_poly.type
_entity_poly.pdbx_seq_one_letter_code
_entity_poly.pdbx_strand_id
1 'polypeptide(L)'
;MSSNSLLQTIIDANGGLDYWNSVQSLSASFQFLGPALESKGFPGPYKAEVTIDTKSQKVIFKRFGDFYGSWCPTRTEAGKIGQDTLEARENPKEAFNTHTADSKWDIHHLFWFVGYAFWNYFNFPFHLQQNPDIKIRELEPLVRENGEEWPVLEATFPDGYPTHTKIQTYDFDDQYRLRRMRYSVDVLKNNNVPAWHNCFNHAVVGKNLSSTARGAVTVSSIFRGSAKALSLGDQAKFLIQSSKLITVLAIPLLMCGFAESGWLRNPADTTKPLSKLLSNPGAKPQADHTSTNMSKASELESAGDGPNASPMMMNSDTETAVVEENEVKKSQPTLRDNIFAFCIVFCQLVQAIPYGAGLVAAIGIPKELGAPESKSVWIAASYPLTQGAFVLIGGRIGAVHGHKNTMLVGACIYVLFHLITGFMRSADTVIVMRALSGVGGGIMVPNLIAMLTIAFPPGLMRNIWVGMFGAMGPVGAAGGTVFPGFFGQLTEWWWLYFFLAIFGAVVFGASSFVLPPDGRPMDADGTVDYIGAYFGVAGLVLFNFSWTEAAVVGWEQPYVYALLIVSILHFVLFVIWEGRFAKEPILPLDIWGAPSFGPMVLSAFMSFMGVGIFLYYVQIWNISIRHYSNLLTGAVNSAFATVGTCGCFVSAIAVRYLPAQVVMATGAIAAVVATIILATMPAQQTYWAQCFPSFIIMGFSPDFIFTATQIITSNSVPRKHQGIAGSLMGTIQMYGLSTGLGFAGTVERYTNDGGRDQLGGIRHALYLTIGMAGASALISLFLIRIPKDQRDGWDKEDEAVA
;
A
#
# COMPACT_ATOMS: atom_id res chain seq x y z
N MET A 1 -2.25 52.17 -25.61
CA MET A 1 -1.15 51.18 -25.53
C MET A 1 -1.66 49.91 -26.17
N SER A 2 -0.86 49.22 -26.97
CA SER A 2 -1.24 47.92 -27.55
C SER A 2 -1.41 46.89 -26.44
N SER A 3 -2.38 45.98 -26.58
CA SER A 3 -2.46 44.78 -25.74
C SER A 3 -1.20 43.94 -25.95
N ASN A 4 -0.49 43.63 -24.86
CA ASN A 4 0.60 42.65 -24.91
C ASN A 4 -0.02 41.30 -25.28
N SER A 5 0.51 40.62 -26.29
CA SER A 5 0.09 39.25 -26.59
C SER A 5 0.45 38.32 -25.43
N LEU A 6 -0.29 37.23 -25.28
CA LEU A 6 -0.03 36.21 -24.27
C LEU A 6 1.42 35.70 -24.36
N LEU A 7 1.93 35.49 -25.58
CA LEU A 7 3.33 35.08 -25.81
C LEU A 7 4.35 36.10 -25.27
N GLN A 8 4.12 37.41 -25.43
CA GLN A 8 5.03 38.42 -24.89
C GLN A 8 5.02 38.38 -23.34
N THR A 9 3.83 38.29 -22.74
CA THR A 9 3.67 38.19 -21.28
C THR A 9 4.34 36.92 -20.73
N ILE A 10 4.24 35.78 -21.44
CA ILE A 10 4.96 34.54 -21.10
C ILE A 10 6.48 34.74 -21.21
N ILE A 11 7.00 35.39 -22.26
CA ILE A 11 8.43 35.67 -22.44
C ILE A 11 8.97 36.55 -21.32
N ASP A 12 8.23 37.58 -20.93
CA ASP A 12 8.61 38.50 -19.85
C ASP A 12 8.64 37.76 -18.50
N ALA A 13 7.61 36.94 -18.21
CA ALA A 13 7.54 36.10 -17.02
C ALA A 13 8.62 35.00 -16.96
N ASN A 14 9.12 34.55 -18.12
CA ASN A 14 10.18 33.54 -18.21
C ASN A 14 11.60 34.13 -18.24
N GLY A 15 11.77 35.46 -18.13
CA GLY A 15 13.06 36.13 -17.93
C GLY A 15 13.36 37.30 -18.87
N GLY A 16 12.52 37.52 -19.89
CA GLY A 16 12.65 38.59 -20.89
C GLY A 16 13.60 38.25 -22.04
N LEU A 17 13.23 38.67 -23.26
CA LEU A 17 13.95 38.32 -24.49
C LEU A 17 15.39 38.85 -24.53
N ASP A 18 15.66 40.04 -23.98
CA ASP A 18 17.01 40.63 -23.93
C ASP A 18 17.98 39.79 -23.10
N TYR A 19 17.52 39.26 -21.97
CA TYR A 19 18.33 38.36 -21.14
C TYR A 19 18.60 37.04 -21.88
N TRP A 20 17.56 36.46 -22.48
CA TRP A 20 17.69 35.25 -23.30
C TRP A 20 18.67 35.42 -24.47
N ASN A 21 18.62 36.57 -25.14
CA ASN A 21 19.53 36.91 -26.22
C ASN A 21 21.00 36.95 -25.76
N SER A 22 21.28 37.30 -24.50
CA SER A 22 22.63 37.27 -23.91
C SER A 22 23.16 35.85 -23.58
N VAL A 23 22.28 34.91 -23.21
CA VAL A 23 22.64 33.51 -22.90
C VAL A 23 23.07 32.80 -24.18
N GLN A 24 24.21 32.11 -24.19
CA GLN A 24 24.74 31.39 -25.37
C GLN A 24 24.47 29.87 -25.35
N SER A 25 24.47 29.26 -24.17
CA SER A 25 24.11 27.85 -23.98
C SER A 25 23.61 27.61 -22.56
N LEU A 26 22.84 26.53 -22.40
CA LEU A 26 22.40 26.00 -21.11
C LEU A 26 23.09 24.65 -20.88
N SER A 27 23.40 24.31 -19.63
CA SER A 27 23.84 22.96 -19.26
C SER A 27 22.93 22.39 -18.17
N ALA A 28 22.46 21.17 -18.36
CA ALA A 28 21.48 20.52 -17.48
C ALA A 28 21.92 19.08 -17.16
N SER A 29 21.57 18.61 -15.96
CA SER A 29 21.83 17.24 -15.51
C SER A 29 20.57 16.68 -14.85
N PHE A 30 20.08 15.52 -15.31
CA PHE A 30 18.78 14.98 -14.89
C PHE A 30 18.65 13.48 -15.10
N GLN A 31 17.56 12.88 -14.60
CA GLN A 31 17.18 11.50 -14.91
C GLN A 31 16.12 11.47 -16.01
N PHE A 32 16.31 10.59 -16.99
CA PHE A 32 15.45 10.43 -18.16
C PHE A 32 14.98 8.98 -18.28
N LEU A 33 13.66 8.76 -18.25
CA LEU A 33 13.05 7.43 -18.21
C LEU A 33 11.60 7.48 -18.71
N GLY A 34 11.08 6.36 -19.21
CA GLY A 34 9.67 6.26 -19.62
C GLY A 34 9.37 4.97 -20.40
N PRO A 35 8.12 4.44 -20.30
CA PRO A 35 7.74 3.18 -20.93
C PRO A 35 7.78 3.20 -22.47
N ALA A 36 7.69 4.38 -23.09
CA ALA A 36 7.86 4.56 -24.54
C ALA A 36 9.31 4.35 -25.01
N LEU A 37 10.30 4.42 -24.11
CA LEU A 37 11.70 4.13 -24.40
C LEU A 37 11.97 2.64 -24.17
N GLU A 38 11.42 2.08 -23.09
CA GLU A 38 11.40 0.64 -22.78
C GLU A 38 10.85 -0.16 -23.97
N SER A 39 9.71 0.26 -24.55
CA SER A 39 9.14 -0.37 -25.76
C SER A 39 10.02 -0.23 -27.00
N LYS A 40 10.72 0.90 -27.17
CA LYS A 40 11.66 1.14 -28.28
C LYS A 40 13.05 0.50 -28.10
N GLY A 41 13.33 -0.15 -26.97
CA GLY A 41 14.57 -0.89 -26.73
C GLY A 41 15.59 -0.18 -25.83
N PHE A 42 15.23 0.97 -25.27
CA PHE A 42 16.04 1.78 -24.35
C PHE A 42 15.39 1.84 -22.96
N PRO A 43 15.46 0.75 -22.16
CA PRO A 43 14.99 0.77 -20.79
C PRO A 43 15.85 1.70 -19.92
N GLY A 44 15.22 2.70 -19.31
CA GLY A 44 15.86 3.63 -18.37
C GLY A 44 15.98 3.06 -16.94
N PRO A 45 16.43 3.88 -15.98
CA PRO A 45 16.70 5.31 -16.08
C PRO A 45 18.08 5.65 -16.65
N TYR A 46 18.12 6.61 -17.58
CA TYR A 46 19.35 7.22 -18.08
C TYR A 46 19.69 8.46 -17.23
N LYS A 47 20.91 8.52 -16.70
CA LYS A 47 21.48 9.79 -16.23
C LYS A 47 21.92 10.60 -17.46
N ALA A 48 21.27 11.73 -17.69
CA ALA A 48 21.59 12.65 -18.77
C ALA A 48 22.39 13.84 -18.23
N GLU A 49 23.47 14.20 -18.93
CA GLU A 49 24.26 15.41 -18.72
C GLU A 49 24.44 16.06 -20.10
N VAL A 50 23.76 17.19 -20.32
CA VAL A 50 23.59 17.80 -21.65
C VAL A 50 23.98 19.27 -21.65
N THR A 51 24.42 19.75 -22.81
CA THR A 51 24.55 21.18 -23.11
C THR A 51 23.70 21.52 -24.34
N ILE A 52 22.80 22.49 -24.19
CA ILE A 52 21.86 22.95 -25.21
C ILE A 52 22.35 24.31 -25.72
N ASP A 53 22.48 24.45 -27.03
CA ASP A 53 22.78 25.72 -27.71
C ASP A 53 21.49 26.57 -27.80
N THR A 54 21.58 27.88 -27.54
CA THR A 54 20.44 28.82 -27.55
C THR A 54 20.39 29.72 -28.79
N LYS A 55 21.31 29.54 -29.75
CA LYS A 55 21.40 30.27 -31.03
C LYS A 55 21.24 29.34 -32.24
N SER A 56 21.61 28.07 -32.09
CA SER A 56 21.43 27.03 -33.09
C SER A 56 20.65 25.84 -32.53
N GLN A 57 19.96 25.08 -33.39
CA GLN A 57 19.31 23.83 -33.00
C GLN A 57 20.38 22.75 -32.77
N LYS A 58 20.98 22.74 -31.58
CA LYS A 58 22.04 21.80 -31.22
C LYS A 58 21.98 21.37 -29.76
N VAL A 59 22.18 20.07 -29.53
CA VAL A 59 22.34 19.48 -28.19
C VAL A 59 23.59 18.61 -28.18
N ILE A 60 24.40 18.74 -27.14
CA ILE A 60 25.60 17.94 -26.89
C ILE A 60 25.31 17.05 -25.67
N PHE A 61 25.36 15.74 -25.87
CA PHE A 61 25.22 14.73 -24.82
C PHE A 61 26.61 14.43 -24.25
N LYS A 62 26.97 15.09 -23.15
CA LYS A 62 28.21 14.78 -22.40
C LYS A 62 28.12 13.41 -21.74
N ARG A 63 26.90 13.03 -21.32
CA ARG A 63 26.51 11.69 -20.89
C ARG A 63 25.03 11.46 -21.17
N PHE A 64 24.69 10.25 -21.61
CA PHE A 64 23.33 9.73 -21.65
C PHE A 64 23.37 8.23 -21.27
N GLY A 65 23.43 7.96 -19.97
CA GLY A 65 23.82 6.64 -19.43
C GLY A 65 25.25 6.27 -19.84
N ASP A 66 25.35 5.26 -20.71
CA ASP A 66 26.59 4.73 -21.30
C ASP A 66 27.03 5.49 -22.57
N PHE A 67 26.20 6.39 -23.12
CA PHE A 67 26.46 7.02 -24.42
C PHE A 67 26.88 8.49 -24.29
N TYR A 68 27.55 9.00 -25.32
CA TYR A 68 27.88 10.43 -25.52
C TYR A 68 27.73 10.80 -27.00
N GLY A 69 27.70 12.10 -27.32
CA GLY A 69 27.66 12.57 -28.71
C GLY A 69 26.87 13.87 -28.91
N SER A 70 26.22 14.03 -30.06
CA SER A 70 25.52 15.27 -30.43
C SER A 70 24.27 15.06 -31.29
N TRP A 71 23.41 16.08 -31.32
CA TRP A 71 22.27 16.21 -32.23
C TRP A 71 22.21 17.61 -32.82
N CYS A 72 21.89 17.69 -34.11
CA CYS A 72 21.24 18.82 -34.77
C CYS A 72 20.18 18.28 -35.77
N PRO A 73 19.34 19.13 -36.40
CA PRO A 73 18.23 18.66 -37.24
C PRO A 73 18.64 17.72 -38.38
N THR A 74 19.82 17.96 -38.97
CA THR A 74 20.36 17.21 -40.12
C THR A 74 21.29 16.05 -39.73
N ARG A 75 21.79 15.97 -38.48
CA ARG A 75 22.84 15.01 -38.10
C ARG A 75 22.73 14.56 -36.64
N THR A 76 22.95 13.27 -36.38
CA THR A 76 23.25 12.76 -35.04
C THR A 76 24.62 12.11 -34.99
N GLU A 77 25.31 12.30 -33.88
CA GLU A 77 26.60 11.68 -33.57
C GLU A 77 26.46 10.90 -32.26
N ALA A 78 26.91 9.65 -32.21
CA ALA A 78 26.77 8.80 -31.03
C ALA A 78 27.98 7.88 -30.86
N GLY A 79 28.47 7.79 -29.62
CA GLY A 79 29.57 6.91 -29.22
C GLY A 79 29.32 6.35 -27.83
N LYS A 80 30.03 5.28 -27.46
CA LYS A 80 29.94 4.68 -26.13
C LYS A 80 31.07 5.17 -25.22
N ILE A 81 30.74 5.57 -24.01
CA ILE A 81 31.71 6.07 -23.03
C ILE A 81 32.72 4.96 -22.71
N GLY A 82 34.00 5.26 -22.93
CA GLY A 82 35.10 4.28 -22.83
C GLY A 82 35.44 3.56 -24.13
N GLN A 83 34.89 4.00 -25.27
CA GLN A 83 35.29 3.60 -26.62
C GLN A 83 35.55 4.85 -27.47
N ASP A 84 36.64 4.86 -28.24
CA ASP A 84 37.03 6.02 -29.06
C ASP A 84 36.25 6.13 -30.40
N THR A 85 35.27 5.25 -30.62
CA THR A 85 34.43 5.19 -31.81
C THR A 85 33.19 6.08 -31.66
N LEU A 86 33.15 7.16 -32.45
CA LEU A 86 31.98 8.04 -32.61
C LEU A 86 31.37 7.81 -34.01
N GLU A 87 30.17 7.24 -34.06
CA GLU A 87 29.42 7.06 -35.30
C GLU A 87 28.59 8.32 -35.62
N ALA A 88 28.31 8.55 -36.90
CA ALA A 88 27.53 9.70 -37.38
C ALA A 88 26.48 9.29 -38.41
N ARG A 89 25.29 9.89 -38.32
CA ARG A 89 24.18 9.70 -39.26
C ARG A 89 23.67 11.05 -39.75
N GLU A 90 23.78 11.29 -41.05
CA GLU A 90 23.10 12.38 -41.74
C GLU A 90 21.61 12.04 -41.98
N ASN A 91 20.78 13.06 -42.12
CA ASN A 91 19.31 13.00 -42.26
C ASN A 91 18.59 11.97 -41.34
N PRO A 92 18.90 11.91 -40.02
CA PRO A 92 18.38 10.90 -39.10
C PRO A 92 16.85 10.87 -38.97
N LYS A 93 16.14 11.95 -39.37
CA LYS A 93 14.67 11.99 -39.45
C LYS A 93 14.11 11.01 -40.50
N GLU A 94 14.81 10.80 -41.61
CA GLU A 94 14.33 9.96 -42.72
C GLU A 94 14.34 8.47 -42.38
N ALA A 95 15.21 8.03 -41.46
CA ALA A 95 15.26 6.65 -40.99
C ALA A 95 13.96 6.19 -40.28
N PHE A 96 13.18 7.14 -39.73
CA PHE A 96 11.85 6.86 -39.18
C PHE A 96 10.78 6.57 -40.25
N ASN A 97 11.05 6.75 -41.55
CA ASN A 97 10.06 6.50 -42.60
C ASN A 97 9.71 5.01 -42.77
N THR A 98 10.63 4.10 -42.42
CA THR A 98 10.43 2.64 -42.45
C THR A 98 9.98 2.06 -41.10
N HIS A 99 9.80 2.87 -40.07
CA HIS A 99 9.46 2.43 -38.72
C HIS A 99 7.94 2.31 -38.50
N THR A 100 7.54 1.34 -37.67
CA THR A 100 6.19 1.16 -37.14
C THR A 100 6.14 1.47 -35.63
N ALA A 101 4.95 1.35 -35.02
CA ALA A 101 4.75 1.46 -33.58
C ALA A 101 5.68 0.53 -32.78
N ASP A 102 5.91 -0.69 -33.26
CA ASP A 102 6.67 -1.74 -32.56
C ASP A 102 8.15 -1.83 -32.97
N SER A 103 8.57 -1.19 -34.07
CA SER A 103 9.98 -1.13 -34.48
C SER A 103 10.87 -0.58 -33.37
N LYS A 104 11.90 -1.35 -32.98
CA LYS A 104 12.95 -0.91 -32.05
C LYS A 104 13.78 0.23 -32.67
N TRP A 105 14.36 1.06 -31.82
CA TRP A 105 15.25 2.16 -32.21
C TRP A 105 16.72 1.76 -32.01
N ASP A 106 17.59 2.36 -32.83
CA ASP A 106 19.03 2.44 -32.55
C ASP A 106 19.37 3.76 -31.82
N ILE A 107 20.65 3.93 -31.49
CA ILE A 107 21.13 5.10 -30.74
C ILE A 107 20.94 6.43 -31.49
N HIS A 108 20.97 6.43 -32.83
CA HIS A 108 20.78 7.63 -33.64
C HIS A 108 19.31 8.05 -33.70
N HIS A 109 18.36 7.09 -33.72
CA HIS A 109 16.94 7.39 -33.55
C HIS A 109 16.66 7.95 -32.15
N LEU A 110 17.25 7.36 -31.10
CA LEU A 110 17.12 7.87 -29.74
C LEU A 110 17.67 9.29 -29.61
N PHE A 111 18.91 9.53 -30.04
CA PHE A 111 19.55 10.86 -29.98
C PHE A 111 18.82 11.90 -30.83
N TRP A 112 18.19 11.50 -31.93
CA TRP A 112 17.32 12.40 -32.68
C TRP A 112 16.07 12.78 -31.88
N PHE A 113 15.38 11.79 -31.32
CA PHE A 113 14.18 11.99 -30.51
C PHE A 113 14.43 12.84 -29.26
N VAL A 114 15.45 12.51 -28.46
CA VAL A 114 15.76 13.29 -27.25
C VAL A 114 16.44 14.62 -27.56
N GLY A 115 17.19 14.72 -28.67
CA GLY A 115 17.86 15.94 -29.10
C GLY A 115 16.88 17.05 -29.41
N TYR A 116 15.91 16.81 -30.30
CA TYR A 116 14.90 17.83 -30.59
C TYR A 116 14.04 18.14 -29.35
N ALA A 117 13.65 17.11 -28.58
CA ALA A 117 12.78 17.29 -27.42
C ALA A 117 13.45 18.19 -26.37
N PHE A 118 14.70 17.90 -25.98
CA PHE A 118 15.45 18.73 -25.04
C PHE A 118 15.70 20.13 -25.59
N TRP A 119 16.03 20.27 -26.89
CA TRP A 119 16.22 21.60 -27.47
C TRP A 119 14.95 22.45 -27.38
N ASN A 120 13.81 21.93 -27.82
CA ASN A 120 12.51 22.62 -27.75
C ASN A 120 12.15 22.96 -26.28
N TYR A 121 12.38 22.03 -25.33
CA TYR A 121 12.00 22.24 -23.92
C TYR A 121 12.85 23.27 -23.18
N PHE A 122 14.15 23.35 -23.47
CA PHE A 122 15.06 24.31 -22.83
C PHE A 122 15.13 25.68 -23.56
N ASN A 123 14.67 25.77 -24.82
CA ASN A 123 14.53 27.03 -25.57
C ASN A 123 13.09 27.60 -25.54
N PHE A 124 12.17 26.98 -24.81
CA PHE A 124 10.81 27.49 -24.57
C PHE A 124 10.83 28.58 -23.49
N PRO A 125 10.05 29.68 -23.62
CA PRO A 125 9.15 30.04 -24.73
C PRO A 125 9.86 30.65 -25.95
N PHE A 126 11.10 31.15 -25.78
CA PHE A 126 11.73 32.12 -26.66
C PHE A 126 11.84 31.73 -28.15
N HIS A 127 12.07 30.45 -28.47
CA HIS A 127 12.14 29.98 -29.86
C HIS A 127 10.84 30.20 -30.66
N LEU A 128 9.69 30.30 -29.99
CA LEU A 128 8.40 30.61 -30.62
C LEU A 128 8.33 32.05 -31.18
N GLN A 129 9.06 32.99 -30.57
CA GLN A 129 9.15 34.39 -31.00
C GLN A 129 10.35 34.62 -31.95
N GLN A 130 11.42 33.82 -31.80
CA GLN A 130 12.64 33.96 -32.60
C GLN A 130 12.55 33.36 -34.01
N ASN A 131 11.53 32.55 -34.31
CA ASN A 131 11.30 31.98 -35.63
C ASN A 131 9.97 32.48 -36.24
N PRO A 132 10.00 33.26 -37.34
CA PRO A 132 8.80 33.88 -37.90
C PRO A 132 7.86 32.92 -38.66
N ASP A 133 8.31 31.69 -38.95
CA ASP A 133 7.52 30.68 -39.65
C ASP A 133 6.61 29.89 -38.68
N ILE A 134 6.85 30.00 -37.36
CA ILE A 134 5.97 29.43 -36.33
C ILE A 134 4.77 30.35 -36.15
N LYS A 135 3.57 29.83 -36.46
CA LYS A 135 2.31 30.58 -36.31
C LYS A 135 1.77 30.36 -34.91
N ILE A 136 1.51 31.45 -34.19
CA ILE A 136 1.03 31.45 -32.82
C ILE A 136 -0.43 31.90 -32.78
N ARG A 137 -1.26 31.22 -31.98
CA ARG A 137 -2.68 31.54 -31.77
C ARG A 137 -3.03 31.42 -30.29
N GLU A 138 -3.69 32.42 -29.75
CA GLU A 138 -4.27 32.39 -28.40
C GLU A 138 -5.63 31.70 -28.48
N LEU A 139 -5.96 30.83 -27.52
CA LEU A 139 -7.21 30.05 -27.53
C LEU A 139 -8.14 30.46 -26.39
N GLU A 140 -9.38 30.78 -26.78
CA GLU A 140 -10.53 31.06 -25.92
C GLU A 140 -11.56 29.92 -26.06
N PRO A 141 -12.24 29.47 -24.99
CA PRO A 141 -12.09 29.91 -23.60
C PRO A 141 -10.89 29.26 -22.88
N LEU A 142 -10.51 29.86 -21.74
CA LEU A 142 -9.49 29.36 -20.82
C LEU A 142 -9.78 27.93 -20.34
N VAL A 143 -8.72 27.11 -20.16
CA VAL A 143 -8.88 25.75 -19.65
C VAL A 143 -9.15 25.80 -18.15
N ARG A 144 -10.36 25.40 -17.74
CA ARG A 144 -10.75 25.25 -16.34
C ARG A 144 -10.26 23.91 -15.78
N GLU A 145 -9.32 23.95 -14.83
CA GLU A 145 -8.89 22.76 -14.09
C GLU A 145 -8.63 23.11 -12.62
N ASN A 146 -9.15 22.29 -11.69
CA ASN A 146 -9.12 22.52 -10.24
C ASN A 146 -9.73 23.85 -9.74
N GLY A 147 -10.47 24.58 -10.60
CA GLY A 147 -10.97 25.92 -10.32
C GLY A 147 -10.02 27.05 -10.74
N GLU A 148 -8.83 26.74 -11.25
CA GLU A 148 -7.95 27.67 -11.94
C GLU A 148 -8.40 27.81 -13.41
N GLU A 149 -8.28 29.00 -13.99
CA GLU A 149 -8.47 29.25 -15.42
C GLU A 149 -7.10 29.47 -16.08
N TRP A 150 -6.70 28.56 -16.96
CA TRP A 150 -5.37 28.54 -17.57
C TRP A 150 -5.38 29.17 -18.97
N PRO A 151 -4.59 30.23 -19.24
CA PRO A 151 -4.33 30.71 -20.59
C PRO A 151 -3.72 29.61 -21.46
N VAL A 152 -4.13 29.56 -22.73
CA VAL A 152 -3.66 28.56 -23.69
C VAL A 152 -3.08 29.23 -24.93
N LEU A 153 -1.83 28.84 -25.24
CA LEU A 153 -1.14 29.23 -26.46
C LEU A 153 -1.02 28.01 -27.39
N GLU A 154 -1.45 28.15 -28.64
CA GLU A 154 -1.23 27.17 -29.71
C GLU A 154 -0.06 27.62 -30.59
N ALA A 155 0.86 26.69 -30.90
CA ALA A 155 1.90 26.88 -31.90
C ALA A 155 1.73 25.88 -33.05
N THR A 156 1.66 26.40 -34.27
CA THR A 156 1.74 25.63 -35.52
C THR A 156 3.14 25.83 -36.12
N PHE A 157 3.92 24.76 -36.13
CA PHE A 157 5.29 24.74 -36.66
C PHE A 157 5.29 24.53 -38.19
N PRO A 158 6.30 25.02 -38.92
CA PRO A 158 6.44 24.78 -40.36
C PRO A 158 6.74 23.29 -40.65
N ASP A 159 6.40 22.85 -41.86
CA ASP A 159 6.65 21.47 -42.28
C ASP A 159 8.15 21.13 -42.25
N GLY A 160 8.46 19.93 -41.77
CA GLY A 160 9.83 19.48 -41.58
C GLY A 160 10.46 19.84 -40.22
N TYR A 161 9.95 20.84 -39.48
CA TYR A 161 10.53 21.31 -38.22
C TYR A 161 10.78 20.16 -37.20
N PRO A 162 11.89 20.17 -36.46
CA PRO A 162 12.21 19.12 -35.49
C PRO A 162 11.49 19.37 -34.16
N THR A 163 10.26 18.84 -34.05
CA THR A 163 9.43 18.88 -32.84
C THR A 163 8.51 17.64 -32.82
N HIS A 164 7.68 17.48 -31.78
CA HIS A 164 6.89 16.24 -31.58
C HIS A 164 5.81 16.01 -32.65
N THR A 165 5.05 17.07 -32.96
CA THR A 165 4.08 17.11 -34.07
C THR A 165 3.85 18.56 -34.53
N LYS A 166 3.15 18.76 -35.64
CA LYS A 166 3.00 20.06 -36.30
C LYS A 166 2.24 21.12 -35.48
N ILE A 167 1.26 20.72 -34.67
CA ILE A 167 0.44 21.64 -33.85
C ILE A 167 0.52 21.20 -32.39
N GLN A 168 0.89 22.13 -31.50
CA GLN A 168 1.05 21.85 -30.07
C GLN A 168 0.42 22.98 -29.25
N THR A 169 -0.23 22.65 -28.14
CA THR A 169 -0.83 23.63 -27.22
C THR A 169 -0.14 23.63 -25.87
N TYR A 170 -0.03 24.81 -25.28
CA TYR A 170 0.69 25.08 -24.04
C TYR A 170 -0.26 25.79 -23.08
N ASP A 171 -0.48 25.20 -21.90
CA ASP A 171 -1.41 25.66 -20.88
C ASP A 171 -0.59 26.24 -19.71
N PHE A 172 -0.97 27.41 -19.20
CA PHE A 172 -0.19 28.17 -18.21
C PHE A 172 -0.97 28.48 -16.92
N ASP A 173 -0.27 28.68 -15.79
CA ASP A 173 -0.90 29.18 -14.56
C ASP A 173 -1.02 30.72 -14.54
N ASP A 174 -1.62 31.25 -13.47
CA ASP A 174 -1.79 32.68 -13.17
C ASP A 174 -0.49 33.50 -13.21
N GLN A 175 0.65 32.81 -13.06
CA GLN A 175 2.00 33.37 -13.03
C GLN A 175 2.79 33.01 -14.32
N TYR A 176 2.06 32.65 -15.39
CA TYR A 176 2.57 32.34 -16.74
C TYR A 176 3.64 31.24 -16.78
N ARG A 177 3.62 30.32 -15.81
CA ARG A 177 4.47 29.13 -15.81
C ARG A 177 3.81 28.04 -16.63
N LEU A 178 4.59 27.29 -17.42
CA LEU A 178 4.08 26.19 -18.22
C LEU A 178 3.54 25.07 -17.32
N ARG A 179 2.23 24.78 -17.39
CA ARG A 179 1.57 23.71 -16.62
C ARG A 179 1.41 22.45 -17.43
N ARG A 180 1.06 22.59 -18.71
CA ARG A 180 0.90 21.46 -19.62
C ARG A 180 1.32 21.82 -21.04
N MET A 181 1.87 20.83 -21.74
CA MET A 181 2.18 20.89 -23.17
C MET A 181 1.51 19.69 -23.83
N ARG A 182 0.54 19.91 -24.72
CA ARG A 182 -0.30 18.88 -25.37
C ARG A 182 0.11 18.71 -26.84
N TYR A 183 0.33 17.47 -27.27
CA TYR A 183 0.93 17.11 -28.56
C TYR A 183 0.61 15.65 -28.95
N SER A 184 1.11 15.18 -30.09
CA SER A 184 1.28 13.76 -30.43
C SER A 184 2.73 13.54 -30.90
N VAL A 185 3.19 12.29 -31.05
CA VAL A 185 4.60 12.00 -31.43
C VAL A 185 4.67 11.29 -32.77
N ASP A 186 4.84 12.07 -33.84
CA ASP A 186 4.81 11.59 -35.23
C ASP A 186 5.82 10.44 -35.48
N VAL A 187 6.96 10.45 -34.78
CA VAL A 187 8.03 9.44 -34.91
C VAL A 187 7.87 8.20 -34.02
N LEU A 188 6.89 8.16 -33.11
CA LEU A 188 6.50 6.91 -32.45
C LEU A 188 5.58 6.06 -33.34
N LYS A 189 5.04 6.63 -34.44
CA LYS A 189 4.24 5.92 -35.45
C LYS A 189 3.02 5.17 -34.86
N ASN A 190 2.47 5.72 -33.78
CA ASN A 190 1.43 5.15 -32.93
C ASN A 190 0.06 5.80 -33.20
N ASN A 191 -0.35 5.92 -34.47
CA ASN A 191 -1.62 6.52 -34.91
C ASN A 191 -1.91 7.91 -34.31
N ASN A 192 -0.87 8.73 -34.11
CA ASN A 192 -0.94 10.07 -33.52
C ASN A 192 -1.68 10.12 -32.16
N VAL A 193 -1.61 9.05 -31.36
CA VAL A 193 -2.23 9.00 -30.01
C VAL A 193 -1.87 10.26 -29.21
N PRO A 194 -2.87 11.02 -28.70
CA PRO A 194 -2.63 12.23 -27.95
C PRO A 194 -1.78 11.98 -26.70
N ALA A 195 -0.89 12.93 -26.44
CA ALA A 195 0.05 12.96 -25.35
C ALA A 195 0.12 14.35 -24.72
N TRP A 196 0.53 14.41 -23.46
CA TRP A 196 0.82 15.66 -22.79
C TRP A 196 1.93 15.53 -21.76
N HIS A 197 2.76 16.57 -21.70
CA HIS A 197 3.74 16.81 -20.64
C HIS A 197 3.10 17.71 -19.60
N ASN A 198 2.75 17.16 -18.44
CA ASN A 198 2.45 17.96 -17.25
C ASN A 198 3.77 18.44 -16.66
N CYS A 199 3.91 19.75 -16.41
CA CYS A 199 5.14 20.38 -15.96
C CYS A 199 5.00 20.82 -14.50
N PHE A 200 6.01 20.50 -13.68
CA PHE A 200 5.99 20.69 -12.23
C PHE A 200 7.30 21.33 -11.74
N ASN A 201 7.29 21.78 -10.48
CA ASN A 201 8.45 22.30 -9.74
C ASN A 201 9.26 23.34 -10.54
N HIS A 202 8.74 24.55 -10.69
CA HIS A 202 9.48 25.59 -11.43
C HIS A 202 10.61 26.20 -10.60
N ALA A 203 11.80 26.29 -11.19
CA ALA A 203 12.97 26.97 -10.64
C ALA A 203 13.40 28.12 -11.57
N VAL A 204 14.03 29.14 -10.99
CA VAL A 204 14.63 30.25 -11.73
C VAL A 204 16.14 30.07 -11.79
N VAL A 205 16.71 30.20 -12.98
CA VAL A 205 18.12 30.00 -13.30
C VAL A 205 18.67 31.29 -13.90
N GLY A 206 19.39 32.08 -13.10
CA GLY A 206 19.73 33.45 -13.46
C GLY A 206 18.46 34.30 -13.47
N LYS A 207 17.90 34.59 -14.66
CA LYS A 207 16.52 35.08 -14.81
C LYS A 207 15.57 34.10 -15.52
N ASN A 208 16.07 33.01 -16.10
CA ASN A 208 15.26 32.09 -16.89
C ASN A 208 14.40 31.21 -15.98
N LEU A 209 13.09 31.19 -16.19
CA LEU A 209 12.20 30.22 -15.53
C LEU A 209 12.29 28.86 -16.24
N SER A 210 12.26 27.75 -15.50
CA SER A 210 12.21 26.40 -16.07
C SER A 210 11.60 25.38 -15.11
N SER A 211 10.83 24.43 -15.65
CA SER A 211 10.29 23.27 -14.94
C SER A 211 11.41 22.27 -14.55
N THR A 212 11.55 21.92 -13.27
CA THR A 212 12.47 20.85 -12.81
C THR A 212 11.81 19.47 -12.79
N ALA A 213 10.54 19.34 -13.14
CA ALA A 213 9.94 18.04 -13.42
C ALA A 213 8.95 18.10 -14.60
N ARG A 214 8.89 17.03 -15.40
CA ARG A 214 7.94 16.86 -16.51
C ARG A 214 7.41 15.42 -16.54
N GLY A 215 6.10 15.23 -16.41
CA GLY A 215 5.45 13.92 -16.51
C GLY A 215 4.78 13.72 -17.85
N ALA A 216 5.24 12.73 -18.62
CA ALA A 216 4.65 12.35 -19.89
C ALA A 216 3.46 11.41 -19.69
N VAL A 217 2.32 11.76 -20.30
CA VAL A 217 1.09 10.96 -20.29
C VAL A 217 0.61 10.82 -21.73
N THR A 218 0.31 9.60 -22.17
CA THR A 218 -0.50 9.32 -23.38
C THR A 218 -1.88 8.82 -22.97
N VAL A 219 -2.89 8.93 -23.83
CA VAL A 219 -4.22 8.32 -23.58
C VAL A 219 -4.10 6.83 -23.23
N SER A 220 -3.23 6.09 -23.92
CA SER A 220 -2.94 4.68 -23.63
C SER A 220 -2.23 4.42 -22.28
N SER A 221 -1.52 5.41 -21.73
CA SER A 221 -0.87 5.30 -20.42
C SER A 221 -1.82 5.53 -19.24
N ILE A 222 -2.99 6.13 -19.48
CA ILE A 222 -4.04 6.29 -18.45
C ILE A 222 -4.59 4.91 -18.09
N PHE A 223 -5.00 4.14 -19.10
CA PHE A 223 -5.46 2.75 -18.94
C PHE A 223 -4.36 1.78 -18.44
N ARG A 224 -3.07 2.11 -18.64
CA ARG A 224 -1.94 1.30 -18.17
C ARG A 224 -1.22 1.86 -16.93
N GLY A 225 -1.77 2.89 -16.28
CA GLY A 225 -1.22 3.52 -15.06
C GLY A 225 0.24 4.02 -15.17
N SER A 226 0.78 4.23 -16.36
CA SER A 226 2.23 4.23 -16.62
C SER A 226 2.89 5.61 -16.73
N ALA A 227 2.20 6.65 -16.23
CA ALA A 227 2.68 8.03 -16.18
C ALA A 227 3.84 8.24 -15.18
N LYS A 228 5.06 7.85 -15.57
CA LYS A 228 6.29 8.11 -14.81
C LYS A 228 6.73 9.57 -15.02
N ALA A 229 6.96 10.31 -13.93
CA ALA A 229 7.50 11.68 -14.01
C ALA A 229 9.02 11.67 -14.24
N LEU A 230 9.50 12.51 -15.16
CA LEU A 230 10.92 12.88 -15.19
C LEU A 230 11.19 13.88 -14.07
N SER A 231 12.18 13.56 -13.24
CA SER A 231 12.73 14.45 -12.24
C SER A 231 14.09 14.98 -12.72
N LEU A 232 14.19 16.29 -12.94
CA LEU A 232 15.45 17.00 -12.77
C LEU A 232 15.59 17.22 -11.25
N GLY A 233 16.16 16.22 -10.57
CA GLY A 233 16.17 16.14 -9.10
C GLY A 233 16.85 17.33 -8.42
N ASP A 234 16.62 17.47 -7.12
CA ASP A 234 16.87 18.66 -6.29
C ASP A 234 18.35 19.03 -6.05
N GLN A 235 19.25 18.62 -6.95
CA GLN A 235 20.60 19.16 -7.10
C GLN A 235 20.84 19.73 -8.51
N ALA A 236 19.89 20.53 -9.00
CA ALA A 236 20.08 21.46 -10.11
C ALA A 236 21.04 22.61 -9.75
N LYS A 237 22.24 22.30 -9.24
CA LYS A 237 23.34 23.25 -9.10
C LYS A 237 23.83 23.62 -10.49
N PHE A 238 23.51 24.83 -10.94
CA PHE A 238 24.14 25.44 -12.10
C PHE A 238 25.60 25.78 -11.80
N LEU A 239 26.43 24.74 -11.87
CA LEU A 239 27.86 24.77 -11.63
C LEU A 239 28.59 25.45 -12.81
N ILE A 240 28.61 26.78 -12.77
CA ILE A 240 29.82 27.51 -13.18
C ILE A 240 30.93 26.98 -12.27
N GLN A 241 32.01 26.47 -12.86
CA GLN A 241 33.02 25.72 -12.11
C GLN A 241 33.79 26.58 -11.11
N SER A 242 33.67 26.25 -9.83
CA SER A 242 34.78 26.33 -8.88
C SER A 242 34.77 25.08 -7.99
N SER A 243 35.93 24.67 -7.47
CA SER A 243 36.18 23.28 -7.08
C SER A 243 36.21 23.05 -5.57
N LYS A 244 35.60 21.94 -5.12
CA LYS A 244 36.25 20.84 -4.36
C LYS A 244 35.27 19.73 -3.94
N LEU A 245 35.85 18.56 -3.61
CA LEU A 245 35.17 17.35 -3.14
C LEU A 245 34.98 17.34 -1.62
N ILE A 246 34.06 16.50 -1.11
CA ILE A 246 34.32 15.41 -0.13
C ILE A 246 33.00 14.63 0.16
N THR A 247 33.11 13.37 0.56
CA THR A 247 32.01 12.43 0.83
C THR A 247 32.21 11.72 2.17
N VAL A 248 31.15 11.49 2.94
CA VAL A 248 31.12 10.64 4.16
C VAL A 248 29.78 9.87 4.24
N LEU A 249 29.77 8.67 4.83
CA LEU A 249 28.60 7.78 4.96
C LEU A 249 27.91 7.89 6.34
N ALA A 250 26.62 7.55 6.43
CA ALA A 250 25.98 6.97 7.63
C ALA A 250 24.61 6.30 7.33
N ILE A 251 24.31 5.18 8.00
CA ILE A 251 23.04 4.42 8.05
C ILE A 251 23.04 3.66 9.41
N PRO A 252 21.92 3.42 10.14
CA PRO A 252 20.61 4.08 10.15
C PRO A 252 20.23 4.68 11.53
N LEU A 253 19.23 5.57 11.57
CA LEU A 253 18.48 5.91 12.78
C LEU A 253 17.04 6.29 12.39
N LEU A 254 16.07 5.42 12.68
CA LEU A 254 14.65 5.61 12.33
C LEU A 254 13.70 5.19 13.48
N MET A 255 14.14 5.44 14.71
CA MET A 255 13.30 5.69 15.87
C MET A 255 13.72 7.06 16.40
N CYS A 256 12.76 7.96 16.69
CA CYS A 256 12.96 9.40 16.91
C CYS A 256 13.59 10.15 15.71
N GLY A 257 12.74 10.75 14.86
CA GLY A 257 13.19 11.48 13.66
C GLY A 257 12.16 12.40 12.99
N PHE A 258 11.09 12.81 13.69
CA PHE A 258 10.09 13.76 13.17
C PHE A 258 9.78 14.87 14.19
N ALA A 259 10.84 15.50 14.69
CA ALA A 259 10.82 16.82 15.28
C ALA A 259 12.04 17.60 14.74
N GLU A 260 11.87 18.90 14.54
CA GLU A 260 12.91 19.86 14.11
C GLU A 260 13.62 19.61 12.76
N SER A 261 13.03 20.13 11.68
CA SER A 261 13.83 20.77 10.62
C SER A 261 13.06 21.86 9.85
N GLY A 262 13.27 23.12 10.25
CA GLY A 262 13.52 24.18 9.27
C GLY A 262 12.36 24.97 8.62
N TRP A 263 11.10 24.91 9.08
CA TRP A 263 9.99 25.71 8.50
C TRP A 263 9.34 26.73 9.45
N LEU A 264 10.15 27.39 10.30
CA LEU A 264 9.72 28.56 11.07
C LEU A 264 10.81 29.65 11.14
N ARG A 265 10.88 30.51 10.11
CA ARG A 265 11.26 31.93 10.22
C ARG A 265 11.02 32.69 8.91
N ASN A 266 10.11 33.66 8.97
CA ASN A 266 10.01 34.75 8.00
C ASN A 266 10.85 35.94 8.51
N PRO A 267 11.86 36.44 7.78
CA PRO A 267 12.62 37.63 8.16
C PRO A 267 12.24 38.87 7.33
N ALA A 268 12.04 40.00 8.03
CA ALA A 268 11.87 41.35 7.51
C ALA A 268 10.60 41.64 6.67
N ASP A 269 9.58 42.18 7.34
CA ASP A 269 9.43 43.65 7.29
C ASP A 269 9.31 44.20 8.72
N THR A 270 10.02 45.30 9.01
CA THR A 270 10.04 45.98 10.31
C THR A 270 10.33 47.47 10.13
N THR A 271 9.33 48.26 9.75
CA THR A 271 9.30 49.71 9.98
C THR A 271 8.06 50.11 10.81
N LYS A 272 8.00 51.35 11.33
CA LYS A 272 7.18 51.72 12.51
C LYS A 272 6.08 52.79 12.24
N PRO A 273 5.13 53.01 13.18
CA PRO A 273 3.75 53.41 12.84
C PRO A 273 3.32 54.83 13.31
N LEU A 274 1.99 55.04 13.38
CA LEU A 274 1.13 56.22 13.77
C LEU A 274 0.32 56.75 12.56
N SER A 275 -0.91 57.27 12.66
CA SER A 275 -1.95 57.18 13.73
C SER A 275 -3.31 57.77 13.29
N LYS A 276 -4.41 57.37 13.96
CA LYS A 276 -5.73 58.07 14.11
C LYS A 276 -6.60 58.39 12.86
N LEU A 277 -7.80 57.81 12.84
CA LEU A 277 -9.16 58.41 12.82
C LEU A 277 -10.13 57.21 12.96
N LEU A 278 -10.96 57.07 14.01
CA LEU A 278 -12.23 57.76 14.31
C LEU A 278 -13.23 57.72 13.13
N SER A 279 -14.48 57.24 13.26
CA SER A 279 -15.31 57.00 14.48
C SER A 279 -16.35 55.86 14.33
N ASN A 280 -16.90 55.42 15.47
CA ASN A 280 -18.10 54.57 15.68
C ASN A 280 -19.29 55.51 16.08
N PRO A 281 -20.56 55.10 16.33
CA PRO A 281 -21.29 53.83 16.10
C PRO A 281 -22.69 53.99 15.44
N GLY A 282 -23.48 52.91 15.27
CA GLY A 282 -24.94 53.03 15.04
C GLY A 282 -25.79 51.76 14.78
N ALA A 283 -26.91 51.63 15.52
CA ALA A 283 -28.18 50.96 15.19
C ALA A 283 -28.30 49.43 14.89
N LYS A 284 -28.81 48.70 15.89
CA LYS A 284 -29.97 47.76 15.83
C LYS A 284 -31.14 48.43 16.62
N PRO A 285 -32.41 47.93 16.70
CA PRO A 285 -32.91 46.55 16.49
C PRO A 285 -34.33 46.38 15.83
N GLN A 286 -34.80 45.11 15.72
CA GLN A 286 -36.18 44.53 15.90
C GLN A 286 -37.45 45.20 15.27
N ALA A 287 -38.56 44.51 14.92
CA ALA A 287 -38.97 43.08 14.74
C ALA A 287 -40.34 43.07 13.97
N ASP A 288 -41.28 42.10 13.91
CA ASP A 288 -41.54 40.76 14.51
C ASP A 288 -42.61 39.98 13.65
N HIS A 289 -43.44 39.11 14.25
CA HIS A 289 -44.78 38.60 13.85
C HIS A 289 -44.97 37.30 13.02
N THR A 290 -44.85 36.17 13.73
CA THR A 290 -45.94 35.18 14.03
C THR A 290 -47.05 34.80 13.02
N SER A 291 -47.18 33.48 12.71
CA SER A 291 -48.34 32.57 13.04
C SER A 291 -48.92 31.60 11.95
N THR A 292 -48.79 30.28 12.24
CA THR A 292 -49.71 29.12 12.05
C THR A 292 -50.70 28.90 10.87
N ASN A 293 -50.60 27.70 10.25
CA ASN A 293 -51.62 26.64 9.95
C ASN A 293 -53.09 27.03 9.64
N MET A 294 -53.83 26.45 8.66
CA MET A 294 -54.26 25.03 8.63
C MET A 294 -55.10 24.61 7.36
N SER A 295 -54.81 23.43 6.77
CA SER A 295 -55.69 22.36 6.19
C SER A 295 -56.96 22.59 5.30
N LYS A 296 -57.21 21.59 4.40
CA LYS A 296 -58.50 21.16 3.74
C LYS A 296 -59.04 22.01 2.56
N ALA A 297 -59.81 21.49 1.57
CA ALA A 297 -60.10 20.11 1.11
C ALA A 297 -60.67 20.07 -0.35
N SER A 298 -61.03 18.87 -0.83
CA SER A 298 -61.49 18.38 -2.15
C SER A 298 -62.83 18.88 -2.75
N GLU A 299 -62.99 18.77 -4.08
CA GLU A 299 -64.15 18.22 -4.84
C GLU A 299 -63.76 18.00 -6.33
N LEU A 300 -64.08 16.86 -7.00
CA LEU A 300 -65.18 16.57 -7.97
C LEU A 300 -65.33 17.59 -9.14
N GLU A 301 -65.61 17.25 -10.41
CA GLU A 301 -66.03 16.00 -11.13
C GLU A 301 -65.39 16.00 -12.58
N SER A 302 -65.71 15.27 -13.67
CA SER A 302 -66.77 14.31 -14.13
C SER A 302 -66.21 13.28 -15.17
N ALA A 303 -66.97 12.85 -16.20
CA ALA A 303 -66.59 11.83 -17.22
C ALA A 303 -67.22 12.04 -18.63
N GLY A 304 -66.75 11.33 -19.67
CA GLY A 304 -67.33 11.33 -21.04
C GLY A 304 -66.73 10.31 -22.02
N ASP A 305 -67.55 9.82 -22.97
CA ASP A 305 -67.28 8.71 -23.92
C ASP A 305 -66.72 9.12 -25.29
N GLY A 306 -66.18 8.15 -26.04
CA GLY A 306 -66.31 8.13 -27.52
C GLY A 306 -65.02 7.85 -28.33
N PRO A 307 -65.04 6.94 -29.35
CA PRO A 307 -63.82 6.51 -30.04
C PRO A 307 -63.65 7.07 -31.47
N ASN A 308 -62.39 7.11 -31.95
CA ASN A 308 -62.07 6.97 -33.38
C ASN A 308 -60.63 6.46 -33.58
N ALA A 309 -60.28 5.92 -34.75
CA ALA A 309 -59.09 5.07 -34.90
C ALA A 309 -58.13 5.44 -36.06
N SER A 310 -56.82 5.40 -35.75
CA SER A 310 -55.68 5.22 -36.70
C SER A 310 -55.39 6.35 -37.71
N PRO A 311 -54.19 6.41 -38.33
CA PRO A 311 -53.08 5.43 -38.30
C PRO A 311 -51.76 5.95 -37.69
N MET A 312 -50.75 5.07 -37.71
CA MET A 312 -49.41 5.26 -37.17
C MET A 312 -48.63 6.40 -37.83
N MET A 313 -47.95 7.21 -37.02
CA MET A 313 -46.66 7.81 -37.39
C MET A 313 -45.60 7.37 -36.36
N MET A 314 -44.41 7.06 -36.84
CA MET A 314 -43.34 6.41 -36.08
C MET A 314 -42.29 7.46 -35.67
N ASN A 315 -42.57 8.23 -34.62
CA ASN A 315 -41.59 9.12 -34.01
C ASN A 315 -40.73 8.35 -32.99
N SER A 316 -39.43 8.25 -33.27
CA SER A 316 -38.45 7.50 -32.46
C SER A 316 -37.80 8.39 -31.40
N ASP A 317 -38.62 9.08 -30.60
CA ASP A 317 -38.16 9.98 -29.53
C ASP A 317 -38.07 9.22 -28.20
N THR A 318 -37.12 8.28 -28.11
CA THR A 318 -36.73 7.68 -26.83
C THR A 318 -35.57 8.49 -26.27
N GLU A 319 -35.84 9.36 -25.29
CA GLU A 319 -34.79 10.03 -24.51
C GLU A 319 -34.00 8.98 -23.71
N THR A 320 -32.92 8.47 -24.30
CA THR A 320 -31.87 7.81 -23.53
C THR A 320 -31.22 8.86 -22.65
N ALA A 321 -31.71 8.98 -21.41
CA ALA A 321 -31.08 9.73 -20.36
C ALA A 321 -29.69 9.15 -20.10
N VAL A 322 -28.67 9.70 -20.78
CA VAL A 322 -27.27 9.37 -20.55
C VAL A 322 -26.92 9.84 -19.15
N VAL A 323 -26.88 8.91 -18.21
CA VAL A 323 -26.31 9.14 -16.89
C VAL A 323 -24.82 9.39 -17.10
N GLU A 324 -24.41 10.66 -17.05
CA GLU A 324 -22.99 11.02 -17.05
C GLU A 324 -22.33 10.46 -15.79
N GLU A 325 -21.64 9.34 -15.94
CA GLU A 325 -20.70 8.86 -14.93
C GLU A 325 -19.65 9.94 -14.68
N ASN A 326 -19.77 10.60 -13.53
CA ASN A 326 -18.85 11.65 -13.13
C ASN A 326 -17.48 11.00 -12.81
N GLU A 327 -16.57 11.00 -13.79
CA GLU A 327 -15.20 10.50 -13.61
C GLU A 327 -14.52 11.21 -12.43
N VAL A 328 -14.38 10.49 -11.31
CA VAL A 328 -13.73 11.01 -10.09
C VAL A 328 -12.23 11.14 -10.33
N LYS A 329 -11.80 12.29 -10.89
CA LYS A 329 -10.40 12.69 -10.99
C LYS A 329 -9.73 12.55 -9.63
N LYS A 330 -8.82 11.58 -9.49
CA LYS A 330 -8.06 11.33 -8.26
C LYS A 330 -7.23 12.57 -7.91
N SER A 331 -7.63 13.28 -6.86
CA SER A 331 -6.77 14.23 -6.17
C SER A 331 -5.52 13.50 -5.64
N GLN A 332 -4.43 14.23 -5.46
CA GLN A 332 -3.36 13.73 -4.59
C GLN A 332 -3.89 13.68 -3.14
N PRO A 333 -3.53 12.67 -2.33
CA PRO A 333 -4.06 12.55 -0.98
C PRO A 333 -3.65 13.77 -0.16
N THR A 334 -4.65 14.42 0.42
CA THR A 334 -4.45 15.62 1.23
C THR A 334 -3.71 15.29 2.51
N LEU A 335 -3.27 16.31 3.25
CA LEU A 335 -2.70 16.12 4.58
C LEU A 335 -3.66 15.34 5.50
N ARG A 336 -4.97 15.59 5.39
CA ARG A 336 -6.02 14.87 6.13
C ARG A 336 -6.06 13.39 5.77
N ASP A 337 -5.96 13.04 4.50
CA ASP A 337 -6.05 11.64 4.04
C ASP A 337 -4.82 10.83 4.49
N ASN A 338 -3.63 11.46 4.45
CA ASN A 338 -2.40 10.85 4.96
C ASN A 338 -2.40 10.72 6.49
N ILE A 339 -2.99 11.67 7.23
CA ILE A 339 -3.20 11.54 8.69
C ILE A 339 -4.20 10.42 9.01
N PHE A 340 -5.31 10.32 8.27
CA PHE A 340 -6.28 9.23 8.36
C PHE A 340 -5.61 7.86 8.14
N ALA A 341 -4.78 7.73 7.10
CA ALA A 341 -4.06 6.50 6.78
C ALA A 341 -3.04 6.13 7.87
N PHE A 342 -2.30 7.12 8.36
CA PHE A 342 -1.38 6.95 9.48
C PHE A 342 -2.09 6.45 10.74
N CYS A 343 -3.26 7.01 11.08
CA CYS A 343 -4.08 6.51 12.21
C CYS A 343 -4.45 5.03 12.04
N ILE A 344 -4.92 4.62 10.86
CA ILE A 344 -5.28 3.21 10.61
C ILE A 344 -4.06 2.27 10.73
N VAL A 345 -2.94 2.65 10.14
CA VAL A 345 -1.68 1.88 10.19
C VAL A 345 -1.16 1.82 11.63
N PHE A 346 -1.27 2.90 12.40
CA PHE A 346 -0.85 2.94 13.80
C PHE A 346 -1.78 2.12 14.71
N CYS A 347 -3.10 2.09 14.46
CA CYS A 347 -4.01 1.15 15.12
C CYS A 347 -3.62 -0.31 14.86
N GLN A 348 -3.24 -0.65 13.63
CA GLN A 348 -2.77 -1.99 13.25
C GLN A 348 -1.47 -2.38 13.96
N LEU A 349 -0.55 -1.43 14.16
CA LEU A 349 0.65 -1.62 14.96
C LEU A 349 0.28 -1.93 16.42
N VAL A 350 -0.52 -1.07 17.06
CA VAL A 350 -0.88 -1.22 18.47
C VAL A 350 -1.57 -2.55 18.73
N GLN A 351 -2.50 -2.97 17.87
CA GLN A 351 -3.21 -4.23 18.08
C GLN A 351 -2.36 -5.49 17.83
N ALA A 352 -1.22 -5.39 17.15
CA ALA A 352 -0.29 -6.51 16.96
C ALA A 352 0.66 -6.72 18.16
N ILE A 353 0.81 -5.73 19.05
CA ILE A 353 1.70 -5.79 20.22
C ILE A 353 1.36 -6.92 21.21
N PRO A 354 0.09 -7.20 21.59
CA PRO A 354 -0.24 -8.23 22.60
C PRO A 354 0.08 -9.68 22.20
N TYR A 355 0.20 -9.97 20.90
CA TYR A 355 0.69 -11.25 20.40
C TYR A 355 2.18 -11.39 20.75
N GLY A 356 3.01 -10.44 20.30
CA GLY A 356 4.44 -10.39 20.58
C GLY A 356 4.79 -10.35 22.06
N ALA A 357 4.10 -9.47 22.80
CA ALA A 357 4.24 -9.37 24.26
C ALA A 357 3.79 -10.67 24.95
N GLY A 358 2.79 -11.36 24.40
CA GLY A 358 2.34 -12.67 24.86
C GLY A 358 3.43 -13.74 24.79
N LEU A 359 4.15 -13.85 23.67
CA LEU A 359 5.17 -14.89 23.45
C LEU A 359 6.29 -14.87 24.51
N VAL A 360 6.72 -13.69 24.96
CA VAL A 360 7.75 -13.55 26.00
C VAL A 360 7.16 -13.58 27.40
N ALA A 361 6.06 -12.85 27.66
CA ALA A 361 5.44 -12.81 28.99
C ALA A 361 4.87 -14.16 29.45
N ALA A 362 4.49 -15.03 28.50
CA ALA A 362 4.02 -16.39 28.76
C ALA A 362 4.94 -17.22 29.64
N ILE A 363 6.26 -17.02 29.58
CA ILE A 363 7.25 -17.88 30.24
C ILE A 363 7.45 -17.51 31.72
N GLY A 364 7.28 -16.24 32.09
CA GLY A 364 7.40 -15.76 33.48
C GLY A 364 6.09 -15.85 34.28
N ILE A 365 4.99 -15.38 33.69
CA ILE A 365 3.70 -15.17 34.40
C ILE A 365 3.18 -16.40 35.16
N PRO A 366 3.19 -17.64 34.62
CA PRO A 366 2.70 -18.81 35.36
C PRO A 366 3.48 -19.04 36.66
N LYS A 367 4.82 -18.92 36.59
CA LYS A 367 5.73 -19.14 37.71
C LYS A 367 5.56 -18.09 38.80
N GLU A 368 5.42 -16.82 38.41
CA GLU A 368 5.16 -15.70 39.33
C GLU A 368 3.76 -15.79 39.98
N LEU A 369 2.82 -16.50 39.35
CA LEU A 369 1.49 -16.80 39.88
C LEU A 369 1.38 -18.18 40.58
N GLY A 370 2.49 -18.90 40.76
CA GLY A 370 2.50 -20.24 41.37
C GLY A 370 1.76 -21.32 40.56
N ALA A 371 1.49 -21.07 39.28
CA ALA A 371 0.82 -21.98 38.37
C ALA A 371 1.84 -22.88 37.61
N PRO A 372 1.43 -24.06 37.10
CA PRO A 372 2.31 -24.93 36.34
C PRO A 372 2.88 -24.25 35.08
N GLU A 373 4.18 -24.44 34.83
CA GLU A 373 4.88 -23.86 33.67
C GLU A 373 4.25 -24.29 32.32
N SER A 374 3.54 -25.44 32.27
CA SER A 374 2.76 -25.86 31.10
C SER A 374 1.67 -24.85 30.69
N LYS A 375 1.14 -24.02 31.60
CA LYS A 375 0.16 -22.96 31.25
C LYS A 375 0.76 -21.81 30.43
N SER A 376 2.09 -21.77 30.23
CA SER A 376 2.75 -20.81 29.32
C SER A 376 2.17 -20.88 27.90
N VAL A 377 1.89 -22.09 27.41
CA VAL A 377 1.37 -22.30 26.04
C VAL A 377 0.03 -21.59 25.83
N TRP A 378 -0.83 -21.60 26.85
CA TRP A 378 -2.13 -20.93 26.84
C TRP A 378 -2.00 -19.41 26.85
N ILE A 379 -1.05 -18.84 27.60
CA ILE A 379 -0.84 -17.38 27.63
C ILE A 379 -0.37 -16.89 26.25
N ALA A 380 0.48 -17.65 25.57
CA ALA A 380 0.91 -17.34 24.20
C ALA A 380 -0.23 -17.53 23.17
N ALA A 381 -0.95 -18.66 23.21
CA ALA A 381 -1.94 -19.04 22.20
C ALA A 381 -3.31 -18.33 22.29
N SER A 382 -3.72 -17.89 23.49
CA SER A 382 -5.06 -17.35 23.78
C SER A 382 -5.45 -16.11 22.97
N TYR A 383 -4.54 -15.15 22.80
CA TYR A 383 -4.80 -13.92 22.02
C TYR A 383 -4.95 -14.20 20.51
N PRO A 384 -3.99 -14.85 19.81
CA PRO A 384 -4.12 -15.13 18.38
C PRO A 384 -5.25 -16.12 18.04
N LEU A 385 -5.66 -16.98 18.97
CA LEU A 385 -6.83 -17.87 18.83
C LEU A 385 -8.09 -17.07 18.48
N THR A 386 -8.50 -16.20 19.38
CA THR A 386 -9.75 -15.45 19.24
C THR A 386 -9.62 -14.31 18.25
N GLN A 387 -8.43 -13.72 18.10
CA GLN A 387 -8.12 -12.80 17.00
C GLN A 387 -8.42 -13.48 15.66
N GLY A 388 -7.86 -14.66 15.38
CA GLY A 388 -8.12 -15.39 14.15
C GLY A 388 -9.59 -15.82 13.98
N ALA A 389 -10.20 -16.37 15.02
CA ALA A 389 -11.57 -16.87 14.95
C ALA A 389 -12.62 -15.78 14.65
N PHE A 390 -12.40 -14.54 15.13
CA PHE A 390 -13.38 -13.45 14.97
C PHE A 390 -13.16 -12.56 13.73
N VAL A 391 -12.08 -12.72 12.94
CA VAL A 391 -11.84 -11.87 11.74
C VAL A 391 -12.96 -11.99 10.70
N LEU A 392 -13.40 -13.20 10.34
CA LEU A 392 -14.46 -13.40 9.33
C LEU A 392 -15.77 -12.67 9.67
N ILE A 393 -16.31 -12.88 10.88
CA ILE A 393 -17.52 -12.16 11.33
C ILE A 393 -17.25 -10.67 11.58
N GLY A 394 -16.07 -10.29 12.08
CA GLY A 394 -15.68 -8.90 12.26
C GLY A 394 -15.74 -8.09 10.96
N GLY A 395 -15.30 -8.69 9.86
CA GLY A 395 -15.45 -8.12 8.51
C GLY A 395 -16.91 -8.02 8.06
N ARG A 396 -17.73 -9.07 8.25
CA ARG A 396 -19.15 -9.07 7.84
C ARG A 396 -19.99 -8.06 8.63
N ILE A 397 -19.81 -7.96 9.95
CA ILE A 397 -20.47 -6.95 10.79
C ILE A 397 -20.14 -5.55 10.26
N GLY A 398 -18.87 -5.31 9.95
CA GLY A 398 -18.37 -4.04 9.40
C GLY A 398 -19.01 -3.62 8.09
N ALA A 399 -19.12 -4.56 7.15
CA ALA A 399 -19.73 -4.31 5.84
C ALA A 399 -21.20 -3.86 5.96
N VAL A 400 -21.94 -4.45 6.90
CA VAL A 400 -23.38 -4.19 7.12
C VAL A 400 -23.64 -2.97 8.01
N HIS A 401 -22.86 -2.77 9.09
CA HIS A 401 -23.15 -1.77 10.12
C HIS A 401 -22.25 -0.52 10.08
N GLY A 402 -21.24 -0.49 9.21
CA GLY A 402 -20.22 0.55 9.15
C GLY A 402 -18.90 0.11 9.77
N HIS A 403 -17.80 0.44 9.10
CA HIS A 403 -16.48 -0.05 9.47
C HIS A 403 -15.87 0.71 10.66
N LYS A 404 -16.07 2.04 10.78
CA LYS A 404 -15.52 2.80 11.91
C LYS A 404 -16.15 2.37 13.23
N ASN A 405 -17.47 2.28 13.28
CA ASN A 405 -18.19 1.91 14.50
C ASN A 405 -17.84 0.47 14.92
N THR A 406 -17.76 -0.46 13.98
CA THR A 406 -17.32 -1.85 14.25
C THR A 406 -15.87 -1.92 14.72
N MET A 407 -14.97 -1.13 14.10
CA MET A 407 -13.57 -0.98 14.53
C MET A 407 -13.48 -0.47 15.98
N LEU A 408 -14.28 0.55 16.34
CA LEU A 408 -14.32 1.11 17.69
C LEU A 408 -14.91 0.14 18.73
N VAL A 409 -15.87 -0.71 18.37
CA VAL A 409 -16.32 -1.82 19.25
C VAL A 409 -15.17 -2.79 19.53
N GLY A 410 -14.40 -3.17 18.49
CA GLY A 410 -13.19 -3.97 18.66
C GLY A 410 -12.14 -3.31 19.56
N ALA A 411 -11.92 -2.00 19.40
CA ALA A 411 -11.04 -1.21 20.25
C ALA A 411 -11.50 -1.15 21.72
N CYS A 412 -12.80 -0.98 21.98
CA CYS A 412 -13.37 -1.00 23.33
C CYS A 412 -13.18 -2.36 24.00
N ILE A 413 -13.43 -3.46 23.30
CA ILE A 413 -13.19 -4.83 23.77
C ILE A 413 -11.70 -5.02 24.10
N TYR A 414 -10.80 -4.62 23.20
CA TYR A 414 -9.36 -4.67 23.40
C TYR A 414 -8.94 -3.92 24.68
N VAL A 415 -9.37 -2.67 24.84
CA VAL A 415 -8.95 -1.80 25.97
C VAL A 415 -9.50 -2.32 27.29
N LEU A 416 -10.78 -2.69 27.33
CA LEU A 416 -11.45 -3.20 28.53
C LEU A 416 -10.78 -4.47 29.05
N PHE A 417 -10.54 -5.46 28.19
CA PHE A 417 -9.97 -6.73 28.65
C PHE A 417 -8.48 -6.67 28.95
N HIS A 418 -7.69 -5.81 28.29
CA HIS A 418 -6.32 -5.53 28.74
C HIS A 418 -6.31 -4.83 30.12
N LEU A 419 -7.23 -3.88 30.37
CA LEU A 419 -7.36 -3.20 31.67
C LEU A 419 -7.70 -4.20 32.77
N ILE A 420 -8.67 -5.08 32.53
CA ILE A 420 -9.04 -6.14 33.48
C ILE A 420 -7.87 -7.12 33.71
N THR A 421 -7.11 -7.48 32.66
CA THR A 421 -5.96 -8.39 32.79
C THR A 421 -4.91 -7.88 33.80
N GLY A 422 -4.68 -6.56 33.88
CA GLY A 422 -3.75 -5.99 34.86
C GLY A 422 -4.16 -6.19 36.34
N PHE A 423 -5.44 -6.45 36.60
CA PHE A 423 -5.94 -6.81 37.94
C PHE A 423 -5.97 -8.33 38.20
N MET A 424 -5.73 -9.17 37.19
CA MET A 424 -5.82 -10.63 37.34
C MET A 424 -4.63 -11.21 38.13
N ARG A 425 -4.92 -12.18 38.99
CA ARG A 425 -3.93 -12.84 39.89
C ARG A 425 -4.05 -14.38 39.86
N SER A 426 -4.54 -14.92 38.76
CA SER A 426 -4.51 -16.36 38.43
C SER A 426 -4.14 -16.50 36.95
N ALA A 427 -3.34 -17.53 36.62
CA ALA A 427 -2.96 -17.79 35.24
C ALA A 427 -4.19 -17.99 34.35
N ASP A 428 -5.21 -18.71 34.83
CA ASP A 428 -6.44 -19.00 34.08
C ASP A 428 -7.24 -17.73 33.78
N THR A 429 -7.32 -16.80 34.73
CA THR A 429 -8.03 -15.54 34.47
C THR A 429 -7.23 -14.60 33.57
N VAL A 430 -5.90 -14.63 33.61
CA VAL A 430 -5.04 -13.98 32.60
C VAL A 430 -5.29 -14.57 31.20
N ILE A 431 -5.35 -15.90 31.08
CA ILE A 431 -5.61 -16.61 29.81
C ILE A 431 -6.99 -16.22 29.23
N VAL A 432 -8.04 -16.23 30.05
CA VAL A 432 -9.39 -15.85 29.62
C VAL A 432 -9.47 -14.38 29.22
N MET A 433 -8.87 -13.46 29.99
CA MET A 433 -8.89 -12.03 29.63
C MET A 433 -8.06 -11.73 28.37
N ARG A 434 -6.96 -12.46 28.12
CA ARG A 434 -6.21 -12.39 26.84
C ARG A 434 -7.00 -12.95 25.66
N ALA A 435 -7.76 -14.03 25.85
CA ALA A 435 -8.67 -14.52 24.83
C ALA A 435 -9.77 -13.49 24.54
N LEU A 436 -10.35 -12.84 25.55
CA LEU A 436 -11.35 -11.80 25.35
C LEU A 436 -10.78 -10.52 24.71
N SER A 437 -9.53 -10.12 24.99
CA SER A 437 -8.91 -8.99 24.29
C SER A 437 -8.52 -9.31 22.84
N GLY A 438 -8.25 -10.59 22.52
CA GLY A 438 -8.04 -11.08 21.15
C GLY A 438 -9.27 -10.92 20.26
N VAL A 439 -10.49 -11.11 20.80
CA VAL A 439 -11.75 -10.81 20.09
C VAL A 439 -11.77 -9.36 19.57
N GLY A 440 -11.27 -8.42 20.38
CA GLY A 440 -11.17 -7.00 20.00
C GLY A 440 -10.25 -6.77 18.81
N GLY A 441 -9.09 -7.45 18.79
CA GLY A 441 -8.19 -7.45 17.63
C GLY A 441 -8.84 -8.06 16.39
N GLY A 442 -9.49 -9.22 16.53
CA GLY A 442 -10.16 -9.93 15.44
C GLY A 442 -11.26 -9.11 14.76
N ILE A 443 -12.05 -8.36 15.55
CA ILE A 443 -13.05 -7.42 15.01
C ILE A 443 -12.39 -6.20 14.35
N MET A 444 -11.30 -5.68 14.92
CA MET A 444 -10.67 -4.42 14.52
C MET A 444 -9.87 -4.54 13.19
N VAL A 445 -9.05 -5.57 13.00
CA VAL A 445 -8.19 -5.74 11.80
C VAL A 445 -8.94 -5.66 10.46
N PRO A 446 -10.00 -6.44 10.18
CA PRO A 446 -10.68 -6.43 8.88
C PRO A 446 -11.34 -5.07 8.59
N ASN A 447 -11.80 -4.38 9.64
CA ASN A 447 -12.40 -3.05 9.50
C ASN A 447 -11.36 -1.96 9.22
N LEU A 448 -10.19 -2.02 9.86
CA LEU A 448 -9.09 -1.10 9.57
C LEU A 448 -8.64 -1.19 8.10
N ILE A 449 -8.42 -2.39 7.57
CA ILE A 449 -8.00 -2.57 6.16
C ILE A 449 -9.12 -2.22 5.16
N ALA A 450 -10.38 -2.49 5.50
CA ALA A 450 -11.53 -2.05 4.71
C ALA A 450 -11.57 -0.51 4.60
N MET A 451 -11.52 0.22 5.73
CA MET A 451 -11.48 1.68 5.73
C MET A 451 -10.32 2.24 4.90
N LEU A 452 -9.12 1.62 4.99
CA LEU A 452 -7.96 2.05 4.21
C LEU A 452 -8.14 1.84 2.71
N THR A 453 -8.71 0.70 2.31
CA THR A 453 -8.92 0.35 0.89
C THR A 453 -10.15 1.01 0.28
N ILE A 454 -11.07 1.52 1.08
CA ILE A 454 -12.18 2.39 0.65
C ILE A 454 -11.67 3.82 0.43
N ALA A 455 -10.92 4.38 1.39
CA ALA A 455 -10.41 5.75 1.29
C ALA A 455 -9.34 5.95 0.20
N PHE A 456 -8.54 4.91 -0.08
CA PHE A 456 -7.52 4.95 -1.13
C PHE A 456 -7.91 4.08 -2.33
N PRO A 457 -8.42 4.69 -3.44
CA PRO A 457 -8.75 3.95 -4.65
C PRO A 457 -7.47 3.36 -5.30
N PRO A 458 -7.59 2.31 -6.15
CA PRO A 458 -6.44 1.61 -6.73
C PRO A 458 -5.38 2.54 -7.35
N GLY A 459 -4.13 2.37 -6.93
CA GLY A 459 -3.01 3.22 -7.32
C GLY A 459 -1.86 3.23 -6.31
N LEU A 460 -0.81 4.00 -6.59
CA LEU A 460 0.43 4.02 -5.82
C LEU A 460 0.21 4.29 -4.31
N MET A 461 -0.62 5.26 -3.95
CA MET A 461 -0.84 5.65 -2.55
C MET A 461 -1.58 4.57 -1.75
N ARG A 462 -2.60 3.92 -2.34
CA ARG A 462 -3.23 2.71 -1.76
C ARG A 462 -2.18 1.64 -1.50
N ASN A 463 -1.34 1.36 -2.49
CA ASN A 463 -0.35 0.28 -2.42
C ASN A 463 0.73 0.56 -1.36
N ILE A 464 1.15 1.82 -1.19
CA ILE A 464 2.05 2.24 -0.11
C ILE A 464 1.37 2.04 1.25
N TRP A 465 0.16 2.57 1.45
CA TRP A 465 -0.51 2.50 2.75
C TRP A 465 -0.91 1.06 3.14
N VAL A 466 -1.37 0.24 2.19
CA VAL A 466 -1.64 -1.19 2.41
C VAL A 466 -0.34 -1.97 2.69
N GLY A 467 0.77 -1.63 2.03
CA GLY A 467 2.08 -2.20 2.33
C GLY A 467 2.57 -1.85 3.74
N MET A 468 2.40 -0.60 4.17
CA MET A 468 2.69 -0.16 5.55
C MET A 468 1.79 -0.86 6.57
N PHE A 469 0.49 -1.03 6.27
CA PHE A 469 -0.45 -1.76 7.11
C PHE A 469 -0.02 -3.22 7.32
N GLY A 470 0.38 -3.91 6.24
CA GLY A 470 0.94 -5.27 6.33
C GLY A 470 2.20 -5.33 7.20
N ALA A 471 3.15 -4.43 6.96
CA ALA A 471 4.40 -4.35 7.71
C ALA A 471 4.21 -4.11 9.23
N MET A 472 3.11 -3.46 9.64
CA MET A 472 2.81 -3.28 11.07
C MET A 472 2.49 -4.60 11.80
N GLY A 473 2.16 -5.68 11.08
CA GLY A 473 2.05 -7.03 11.64
C GLY A 473 3.39 -7.52 12.21
N PRO A 474 4.43 -7.73 11.37
CA PRO A 474 5.78 -8.08 11.84
C PRO A 474 6.39 -7.07 12.83
N VAL A 475 6.21 -5.76 12.61
CA VAL A 475 6.74 -4.73 13.52
C VAL A 475 6.06 -4.79 14.89
N GLY A 476 4.74 -4.96 14.96
CA GLY A 476 4.02 -5.09 16.23
C GLY A 476 4.28 -6.41 16.93
N ALA A 477 4.37 -7.51 16.19
CA ALA A 477 4.70 -8.83 16.73
C ALA A 477 6.11 -8.87 17.33
N ALA A 478 7.14 -8.38 16.62
CA ALA A 478 8.50 -8.41 17.14
C ALA A 478 8.77 -7.28 18.14
N GLY A 479 8.31 -6.05 17.88
CA GLY A 479 8.37 -4.94 18.84
C GLY A 479 7.61 -5.23 20.13
N GLY A 480 6.52 -6.00 20.04
CA GLY A 480 5.76 -6.51 21.18
C GLY A 480 6.61 -7.27 22.19
N THR A 481 7.62 -8.03 21.74
CA THR A 481 8.52 -8.80 22.61
C THR A 481 9.39 -7.94 23.53
N VAL A 482 9.55 -6.64 23.24
CA VAL A 482 10.36 -5.71 24.04
C VAL A 482 9.63 -5.24 25.31
N PHE A 483 8.30 -5.11 25.27
CA PHE A 483 7.53 -4.58 26.42
C PHE A 483 7.57 -5.51 27.66
N PRO A 484 7.48 -6.85 27.57
CA PRO A 484 7.77 -7.75 28.68
C PRO A 484 9.22 -7.66 29.20
N GLY A 485 10.15 -7.19 28.36
CA GLY A 485 11.51 -6.83 28.75
C GLY A 485 11.54 -5.61 29.66
N PHE A 486 10.84 -4.54 29.27
CA PHE A 486 10.75 -3.31 30.06
C PHE A 486 9.94 -3.52 31.35
N PHE A 487 8.70 -3.98 31.24
CA PHE A 487 7.79 -4.11 32.38
C PHE A 487 8.12 -5.28 33.32
N GLY A 488 8.76 -6.35 32.83
CA GLY A 488 9.16 -7.49 33.65
C GLY A 488 10.57 -7.40 34.26
N GLN A 489 11.29 -6.29 34.06
CA GLN A 489 12.60 -6.03 34.68
C GLN A 489 12.62 -4.77 35.54
N LEU A 490 11.80 -3.78 35.21
CA LEU A 490 11.73 -2.48 35.91
C LEU A 490 10.50 -2.35 36.81
N THR A 491 9.50 -3.22 36.64
CA THR A 491 8.21 -3.19 37.36
C THR A 491 7.66 -4.61 37.54
N GLU A 492 6.42 -4.71 38.02
CA GLU A 492 5.64 -5.94 38.09
C GLU A 492 4.99 -6.27 36.72
N TRP A 493 4.93 -7.55 36.35
CA TRP A 493 4.45 -8.01 35.03
C TRP A 493 3.07 -7.47 34.62
N TRP A 494 2.18 -7.22 35.59
CA TRP A 494 0.82 -6.74 35.30
C TRP A 494 0.76 -5.31 34.75
N TRP A 495 1.81 -4.50 34.94
CA TRP A 495 1.90 -3.17 34.34
C TRP A 495 1.98 -3.20 32.81
N LEU A 496 2.43 -4.31 32.22
CA LEU A 496 2.34 -4.56 30.78
C LEU A 496 0.88 -4.44 30.29
N TYR A 497 -0.07 -5.00 31.03
CA TYR A 497 -1.48 -5.03 30.64
C TYR A 497 -2.17 -3.68 30.84
N PHE A 498 -1.82 -2.96 31.90
CA PHE A 498 -2.22 -1.55 32.06
C PHE A 498 -1.64 -0.65 30.96
N PHE A 499 -0.39 -0.85 30.57
CA PHE A 499 0.21 -0.14 29.44
C PHE A 499 -0.53 -0.44 28.12
N LEU A 500 -0.80 -1.71 27.81
CA LEU A 500 -1.54 -2.09 26.60
C LEU A 500 -2.95 -1.46 26.56
N ALA A 501 -3.63 -1.40 27.71
CA ALA A 501 -4.93 -0.74 27.83
C ALA A 501 -4.85 0.78 27.64
N ILE A 502 -3.92 1.46 28.32
CA ILE A 502 -3.74 2.92 28.24
C ILE A 502 -3.29 3.33 26.83
N PHE A 503 -2.32 2.62 26.25
CA PHE A 503 -1.80 2.91 24.91
C PHE A 503 -2.86 2.65 23.83
N GLY A 504 -3.63 1.56 23.94
CA GLY A 504 -4.81 1.32 23.12
C GLY A 504 -5.85 2.43 23.26
N ALA A 505 -6.21 2.82 24.49
CA ALA A 505 -7.19 3.88 24.74
C ALA A 505 -6.77 5.22 24.13
N VAL A 506 -5.49 5.60 24.24
CA VAL A 506 -4.95 6.82 23.64
C VAL A 506 -4.97 6.74 22.11
N VAL A 507 -4.49 5.65 21.51
CA VAL A 507 -4.35 5.56 20.04
C VAL A 507 -5.70 5.36 19.33
N PHE A 508 -6.53 4.45 19.83
CA PHE A 508 -7.86 4.21 19.27
C PHE A 508 -8.81 5.39 19.58
N GLY A 509 -8.70 5.98 20.77
CA GLY A 509 -9.42 7.19 21.16
C GLY A 509 -9.07 8.38 20.27
N ALA A 510 -7.79 8.71 20.09
CA ALA A 510 -7.35 9.76 19.17
C ALA A 510 -7.83 9.50 17.73
N SER A 511 -7.71 8.26 17.26
CA SER A 511 -8.19 7.87 15.92
C SER A 511 -9.71 8.01 15.78
N SER A 512 -10.49 7.81 16.85
CA SER A 512 -11.95 8.00 16.80
C SER A 512 -12.38 9.43 16.43
N PHE A 513 -11.56 10.44 16.74
CA PHE A 513 -11.80 11.85 16.37
C PHE A 513 -11.27 12.19 14.96
N VAL A 514 -10.21 11.53 14.50
CA VAL A 514 -9.58 11.75 13.19
C VAL A 514 -10.34 11.07 12.05
N LEU A 515 -10.79 9.82 12.28
CA LEU A 515 -11.51 9.03 11.28
C LEU A 515 -12.89 9.66 11.02
N PRO A 516 -13.32 9.83 9.75
CA PRO A 516 -14.67 10.33 9.44
C PRO A 516 -15.75 9.40 10.02
N PRO A 517 -16.94 9.90 10.37
CA PRO A 517 -18.09 9.06 10.68
C PRO A 517 -18.38 8.05 9.54
N ASP A 518 -18.98 6.90 9.88
CA ASP A 518 -19.47 5.98 8.85
C ASP A 518 -20.54 6.67 7.98
N GLY A 519 -20.46 6.48 6.66
CA GLY A 519 -21.49 6.88 5.70
C GLY A 519 -22.55 5.79 5.54
N ARG A 520 -23.09 5.61 4.33
CA ARG A 520 -23.84 4.37 4.00
C ARG A 520 -22.85 3.19 4.12
N PRO A 521 -23.17 2.11 4.88
CA PRO A 521 -22.35 0.90 4.92
C PRO A 521 -22.19 0.27 3.52
N MET A 522 -21.12 -0.50 3.35
CA MET A 522 -20.76 -1.13 2.06
C MET A 522 -21.84 -2.11 1.57
N ASP A 523 -22.52 -2.79 2.49
CA ASP A 523 -23.63 -3.70 2.25
C ASP A 523 -24.77 -3.42 3.24
N ALA A 524 -25.31 -2.19 3.17
CA ALA A 524 -26.29 -1.65 4.12
C ALA A 524 -27.64 -2.39 4.15
N ASP A 525 -27.95 -3.14 3.09
CA ASP A 525 -29.20 -3.90 2.93
C ASP A 525 -28.98 -5.42 3.17
N GLY A 526 -27.73 -5.82 3.39
CA GLY A 526 -27.31 -7.18 3.70
C GLY A 526 -27.47 -7.57 5.18
N THR A 527 -27.16 -8.83 5.47
CA THR A 527 -27.39 -9.48 6.76
C THR A 527 -26.13 -10.17 7.29
N VAL A 528 -26.08 -10.38 8.61
CA VAL A 528 -25.01 -11.13 9.29
C VAL A 528 -25.57 -12.49 9.70
N ASP A 529 -24.98 -13.59 9.23
CA ASP A 529 -25.38 -14.93 9.67
C ASP A 529 -24.82 -15.24 11.06
N TYR A 530 -25.56 -14.87 12.10
CA TYR A 530 -25.20 -15.15 13.48
C TYR A 530 -25.19 -16.66 13.82
N ILE A 531 -25.88 -17.50 13.05
CA ILE A 531 -25.96 -18.95 13.30
C ILE A 531 -24.77 -19.67 12.67
N GLY A 532 -24.45 -19.35 11.41
CA GLY A 532 -23.20 -19.75 10.77
C GLY A 532 -21.98 -19.27 11.56
N ALA A 533 -21.97 -18.00 11.99
CA ALA A 533 -20.93 -17.47 12.85
C ALA A 533 -20.80 -18.22 14.18
N TYR A 534 -21.91 -18.58 14.84
CA TYR A 534 -21.86 -19.38 16.07
C TYR A 534 -21.18 -20.73 15.82
N PHE A 535 -21.61 -21.50 14.83
CA PHE A 535 -21.03 -22.80 14.55
C PHE A 535 -19.56 -22.72 14.12
N GLY A 536 -19.20 -21.75 13.26
CA GLY A 536 -17.82 -21.53 12.84
C GLY A 536 -16.90 -21.12 14.00
N VAL A 537 -17.26 -20.07 14.74
CA VAL A 537 -16.44 -19.54 15.84
C VAL A 537 -16.36 -20.52 17.00
N ALA A 538 -17.47 -21.16 17.41
CA ALA A 538 -17.44 -22.16 18.47
C ALA A 538 -16.66 -23.41 18.04
N GLY A 539 -16.79 -23.87 16.79
CA GLY A 539 -15.98 -24.96 16.24
C GLY A 539 -14.48 -24.66 16.34
N LEU A 540 -14.05 -23.48 15.88
CA LEU A 540 -12.66 -23.00 15.96
C LEU A 540 -12.15 -22.88 17.40
N VAL A 541 -12.93 -22.29 18.31
CA VAL A 541 -12.55 -22.12 19.71
C VAL A 541 -12.43 -23.47 20.41
N LEU A 542 -13.39 -24.38 20.24
CA LEU A 542 -13.37 -25.71 20.85
C LEU A 542 -12.25 -26.61 20.30
N PHE A 543 -11.92 -26.50 19.01
CA PHE A 543 -10.81 -27.25 18.40
C PHE A 543 -9.48 -26.87 19.04
N ASN A 544 -9.15 -25.58 19.01
CA ASN A 544 -7.89 -25.07 19.54
C ASN A 544 -7.83 -25.22 21.07
N PHE A 545 -8.95 -25.04 21.78
CA PHE A 545 -9.03 -25.36 23.20
C PHE A 545 -8.62 -26.80 23.47
N SER A 546 -9.18 -27.77 22.75
CA SER A 546 -8.86 -29.18 22.95
C SER A 546 -7.37 -29.47 22.72
N TRP A 547 -6.77 -28.92 21.66
CA TRP A 547 -5.34 -29.11 21.37
C TRP A 547 -4.39 -28.39 22.33
N THR A 548 -4.72 -27.17 22.75
CA THR A 548 -3.89 -26.38 23.68
C THR A 548 -4.01 -26.90 25.11
N GLU A 549 -5.20 -27.32 25.52
CA GLU A 549 -5.45 -27.94 26.84
C GLU A 549 -4.82 -29.34 26.94
N ALA A 550 -4.84 -30.14 25.86
CA ALA A 550 -4.18 -31.45 25.83
C ALA A 550 -2.68 -31.38 26.16
N ALA A 551 -1.98 -30.31 25.76
CA ALA A 551 -0.60 -30.07 26.15
C ALA A 551 -0.45 -29.86 27.67
N VAL A 552 -1.43 -29.22 28.32
CA VAL A 552 -1.40 -28.85 29.74
C VAL A 552 -1.83 -30.00 30.64
N VAL A 553 -2.94 -30.69 30.34
CA VAL A 553 -3.52 -31.75 31.20
C VAL A 553 -3.29 -33.18 30.70
N GLY A 554 -3.04 -33.36 29.39
CA GLY A 554 -2.87 -34.66 28.73
C GLY A 554 -4.18 -35.22 28.14
N TRP A 555 -4.04 -36.05 27.10
CA TRP A 555 -5.17 -36.68 26.40
C TRP A 555 -5.97 -37.69 27.23
N GLU A 556 -5.45 -38.10 28.40
CA GLU A 556 -6.13 -38.93 29.39
C GLU A 556 -7.48 -38.33 29.86
N GLN A 557 -7.61 -36.99 29.82
CA GLN A 557 -8.72 -36.27 30.43
C GLN A 557 -10.00 -36.30 29.58
N PRO A 558 -11.13 -36.85 30.06
CA PRO A 558 -12.32 -37.09 29.24
C PRO A 558 -12.94 -35.87 28.57
N TYR A 559 -12.83 -34.69 29.18
CA TYR A 559 -13.37 -33.46 28.59
C TYR A 559 -12.61 -33.01 27.34
N VAL A 560 -11.32 -33.33 27.22
CA VAL A 560 -10.47 -32.90 26.10
C VAL A 560 -10.95 -33.52 24.78
N TYR A 561 -11.12 -34.84 24.73
CA TYR A 561 -11.64 -35.50 23.53
C TYR A 561 -13.15 -35.32 23.34
N ALA A 562 -13.92 -35.11 24.41
CA ALA A 562 -15.34 -34.74 24.29
C ALA A 562 -15.52 -33.36 23.60
N LEU A 563 -14.75 -32.34 24.01
CA LEU A 563 -14.79 -31.02 23.38
C LEU A 563 -14.26 -31.05 21.93
N LEU A 564 -13.29 -31.92 21.62
CA LEU A 564 -12.83 -32.13 20.25
C LEU A 564 -13.93 -32.76 19.36
N ILE A 565 -14.66 -33.75 19.85
CA ILE A 565 -15.80 -34.34 19.13
C ILE A 565 -16.90 -33.27 18.92
N VAL A 566 -17.21 -32.49 19.96
CA VAL A 566 -18.19 -31.39 19.85
C VAL A 566 -17.73 -30.32 18.85
N SER A 567 -16.43 -30.01 18.78
CA SER A 567 -15.85 -29.13 17.75
C SER A 567 -16.07 -29.66 16.33
N ILE A 568 -15.78 -30.94 16.07
CA ILE A 568 -16.04 -31.56 14.76
C ILE A 568 -17.54 -31.52 14.41
N LEU A 569 -18.42 -31.75 15.38
CA LEU A 569 -19.87 -31.58 15.18
C LEU A 569 -20.24 -30.12 14.83
N HIS A 570 -19.62 -29.12 15.46
CA HIS A 570 -19.83 -27.71 15.09
C HIS A 570 -19.36 -27.40 13.67
N PHE A 571 -18.21 -27.93 13.22
CA PHE A 571 -17.77 -27.76 11.83
C PHE A 571 -18.71 -28.46 10.82
N VAL A 572 -19.23 -29.64 11.14
CA VAL A 572 -20.21 -30.33 10.30
C VAL A 572 -21.53 -29.53 10.24
N LEU A 573 -22.00 -29.00 11.36
CA LEU A 573 -23.19 -28.16 11.42
C LEU A 573 -22.99 -26.82 10.68
N PHE A 574 -21.81 -26.20 10.76
CA PHE A 574 -21.43 -25.02 10.00
C PHE A 574 -21.54 -25.27 8.48
N VAL A 575 -20.92 -26.34 7.97
CA VAL A 575 -20.97 -26.69 6.54
C VAL A 575 -22.40 -27.02 6.08
N ILE A 576 -23.20 -27.70 6.91
CA ILE A 576 -24.61 -27.98 6.60
C ILE A 576 -25.45 -26.70 6.60
N TRP A 577 -25.16 -25.75 7.50
CA TRP A 577 -25.87 -24.49 7.63
C TRP A 577 -25.56 -23.52 6.47
N GLU A 578 -24.29 -23.18 6.29
CA GLU A 578 -23.81 -22.27 5.23
C GLU A 578 -24.16 -22.81 3.82
N GLY A 579 -24.18 -24.13 3.64
CA GLY A 579 -24.47 -24.79 2.36
C GLY A 579 -25.94 -25.11 2.06
N ARG A 580 -26.89 -24.83 2.97
CA ARG A 580 -28.33 -25.18 2.77
C ARG A 580 -29.36 -24.23 3.38
N PHE A 581 -28.99 -23.47 4.42
CA PHE A 581 -29.93 -22.68 5.23
C PHE A 581 -29.56 -21.19 5.32
N ALA A 582 -28.28 -20.85 5.20
CA ALA A 582 -27.83 -19.46 5.16
C ALA A 582 -28.34 -18.74 3.89
N LYS A 583 -29.03 -17.61 4.06
CA LYS A 583 -29.41 -16.71 2.95
C LYS A 583 -28.17 -16.02 2.36
N GLU A 584 -27.25 -15.61 3.23
CA GLU A 584 -26.02 -14.90 2.92
C GLU A 584 -24.89 -15.52 3.75
N PRO A 585 -24.25 -16.60 3.26
CA PRO A 585 -23.20 -17.30 4.00
C PRO A 585 -22.01 -16.39 4.29
N ILE A 586 -21.40 -16.56 5.48
CA ILE A 586 -20.16 -15.88 5.87
C ILE A 586 -18.97 -16.44 5.08
N LEU A 587 -19.03 -17.71 4.70
CA LEU A 587 -18.04 -18.37 3.84
C LEU A 587 -18.76 -19.09 2.68
N PRO A 588 -18.93 -18.44 1.50
CA PRO A 588 -19.63 -19.04 0.38
C PRO A 588 -18.93 -20.32 -0.06
N LEU A 589 -19.57 -21.47 0.14
CA LEU A 589 -18.89 -22.78 0.04
C LEU A 589 -18.43 -23.15 -1.38
N ASP A 590 -18.97 -22.49 -2.42
CA ASP A 590 -18.60 -22.68 -3.82
C ASP A 590 -17.09 -22.46 -4.08
N ILE A 591 -16.43 -21.64 -3.25
CA ILE A 591 -14.97 -21.39 -3.33
C ILE A 591 -14.14 -22.67 -3.16
N TRP A 592 -14.66 -23.66 -2.43
CA TRP A 592 -14.00 -24.96 -2.25
C TRP A 592 -14.09 -25.85 -3.49
N GLY A 593 -14.94 -25.51 -4.47
CA GLY A 593 -14.97 -26.16 -5.78
C GLY A 593 -13.79 -25.79 -6.68
N ALA A 594 -13.06 -24.71 -6.38
CA ALA A 594 -11.87 -24.32 -7.13
C ALA A 594 -10.69 -25.29 -6.85
N PRO A 595 -10.14 -26.00 -7.86
CA PRO A 595 -9.25 -27.16 -7.63
C PRO A 595 -8.00 -26.91 -6.77
N SER A 596 -7.46 -25.70 -6.80
CA SER A 596 -6.26 -25.31 -6.02
C SER A 596 -6.59 -24.74 -4.63
N PHE A 597 -7.85 -24.42 -4.32
CA PHE A 597 -8.23 -23.67 -3.12
C PHE A 597 -8.08 -24.47 -1.83
N GLY A 598 -8.66 -25.67 -1.76
CA GLY A 598 -8.54 -26.55 -0.59
C GLY A 598 -7.08 -26.88 -0.22
N PRO A 599 -6.23 -27.32 -1.18
CA PRO A 599 -4.80 -27.50 -0.97
C PRO A 599 -4.10 -26.22 -0.50
N MET A 600 -4.47 -25.07 -1.04
CA MET A 600 -3.90 -23.77 -0.66
C MET A 600 -4.26 -23.37 0.78
N VAL A 601 -5.52 -23.54 1.22
CA VAL A 601 -5.92 -23.27 2.61
C VAL A 601 -5.15 -24.17 3.58
N LEU A 602 -5.07 -25.49 3.29
CA LEU A 602 -4.34 -26.45 4.12
C LEU A 602 -2.85 -26.08 4.24
N SER A 603 -2.21 -25.79 3.11
CA SER A 603 -0.79 -25.43 3.05
C SER A 603 -0.50 -24.13 3.84
N ALA A 604 -1.31 -23.08 3.65
CA ALA A 604 -1.16 -21.83 4.37
C ALA A 604 -1.34 -22.03 5.90
N PHE A 605 -2.34 -22.81 6.31
CA PHE A 605 -2.58 -23.12 7.71
C PHE A 605 -1.40 -23.87 8.35
N MET A 606 -0.91 -24.95 7.72
CA MET A 606 0.27 -25.69 8.19
C MET A 606 1.53 -24.82 8.25
N SER A 607 1.71 -23.90 7.30
CA SER A 607 2.78 -22.91 7.33
C SER A 607 2.68 -21.95 8.52
N PHE A 608 1.50 -21.37 8.79
CA PHE A 608 1.35 -20.45 9.93
C PHE A 608 1.40 -21.17 11.28
N MET A 609 0.97 -22.44 11.38
CA MET A 609 1.25 -23.29 12.54
C MET A 609 2.77 -23.40 12.77
N GLY A 610 3.55 -23.73 11.74
CA GLY A 610 5.00 -23.82 11.82
C GLY A 610 5.69 -22.51 12.23
N VAL A 611 5.23 -21.37 11.70
CA VAL A 611 5.75 -20.04 12.10
C VAL A 611 5.41 -19.73 13.56
N GLY A 612 4.20 -20.04 14.04
CA GLY A 612 3.79 -19.82 15.43
C GLY A 612 4.63 -20.63 16.41
N ILE A 613 4.83 -21.92 16.11
CA ILE A 613 5.70 -22.81 16.89
C ILE A 613 7.12 -22.27 16.94
N PHE A 614 7.72 -21.90 15.81
CA PHE A 614 9.07 -21.31 15.76
C PHE A 614 9.17 -20.05 16.64
N LEU A 615 8.23 -19.11 16.48
CA LEU A 615 8.23 -17.83 17.20
C LEU A 615 8.03 -17.99 18.70
N TYR A 616 7.40 -19.08 19.16
CA TYR A 616 7.23 -19.40 20.59
C TYR A 616 8.44 -20.16 21.16
N TYR A 617 8.84 -21.28 20.53
CA TYR A 617 9.90 -22.15 21.05
C TYR A 617 11.29 -21.51 21.03
N VAL A 618 11.55 -20.52 20.16
CA VAL A 618 12.78 -19.73 20.23
C VAL A 618 12.83 -18.85 21.50
N GLN A 619 11.69 -18.40 22.04
CA GLN A 619 11.66 -17.66 23.32
C GLN A 619 11.91 -18.62 24.49
N ILE A 620 11.30 -19.81 24.50
CA ILE A 620 11.54 -20.84 25.51
C ILE A 620 13.03 -21.23 25.53
N TRP A 621 13.65 -21.45 24.37
CA TRP A 621 15.07 -21.76 24.29
C TRP A 621 15.92 -20.60 24.86
N ASN A 622 15.67 -19.36 24.44
CA ASN A 622 16.45 -18.22 24.89
C ASN A 622 16.30 -17.95 26.40
N ILE A 623 15.10 -18.10 26.97
CA ILE A 623 14.83 -17.79 28.40
C ILE A 623 15.10 -19.00 29.30
N SER A 624 14.52 -20.16 29.01
CA SER A 624 14.63 -21.35 29.87
C SER A 624 15.96 -22.07 29.74
N ILE A 625 16.55 -22.16 28.54
CA ILE A 625 17.81 -22.90 28.30
C ILE A 625 19.04 -21.98 28.30
N ARG A 626 18.94 -20.75 27.76
CA ARG A 626 20.06 -19.79 27.69
C ARG A 626 20.05 -18.69 28.75
N HIS A 627 18.99 -18.62 29.55
CA HIS A 627 18.83 -17.63 30.62
C HIS A 627 18.99 -16.17 30.14
N TYR A 628 18.61 -15.90 28.88
CA TYR A 628 18.54 -14.54 28.36
C TYR A 628 17.44 -13.77 29.10
N SER A 629 17.75 -12.55 29.51
CA SER A 629 16.75 -11.67 30.12
C SER A 629 15.70 -11.26 29.08
N ASN A 630 14.45 -11.04 29.50
CA ASN A 630 13.34 -10.67 28.61
C ASN A 630 13.69 -9.52 27.63
N LEU A 631 14.45 -8.51 28.08
CA LEU A 631 14.93 -7.41 27.25
C LEU A 631 15.96 -7.84 26.19
N LEU A 632 16.89 -8.74 26.53
CA LEU A 632 17.84 -9.32 25.56
C LEU A 632 17.12 -10.20 24.54
N THR A 633 16.13 -10.97 24.98
CA THR A 633 15.25 -11.75 24.10
C THR A 633 14.47 -10.83 23.15
N GLY A 634 13.95 -9.69 23.63
CA GLY A 634 13.33 -8.67 22.78
C GLY A 634 14.30 -8.07 21.75
N ALA A 635 15.53 -7.75 22.16
CA ALA A 635 16.56 -7.27 21.24
C ALA A 635 16.95 -8.31 20.18
N VAL A 636 17.00 -9.59 20.55
CA VAL A 636 17.24 -10.72 19.64
C VAL A 636 16.13 -10.86 18.57
N ASN A 637 14.86 -10.70 18.94
CA ASN A 637 13.73 -10.73 17.99
C ASN A 637 13.72 -9.54 17.00
N SER A 638 14.51 -8.49 17.21
CA SER A 638 14.55 -7.32 16.30
C SER A 638 14.98 -7.66 14.87
N ALA A 639 15.83 -8.68 14.67
CA ALA A 639 16.23 -9.16 13.35
C ALA A 639 15.03 -9.69 12.54
N PHE A 640 14.09 -10.39 13.20
CA PHE A 640 12.84 -10.84 12.60
C PHE A 640 11.94 -9.66 12.24
N ALA A 641 11.84 -8.65 13.11
CA ALA A 641 11.11 -7.41 12.82
C ALA A 641 11.59 -6.75 11.52
N THR A 642 12.91 -6.57 11.41
CA THR A 642 13.54 -5.91 10.26
C THR A 642 13.31 -6.71 8.98
N VAL A 643 13.53 -8.03 9.01
CA VAL A 643 13.42 -8.84 7.79
C VAL A 643 11.97 -9.12 7.38
N GLY A 644 11.02 -9.31 8.31
CA GLY A 644 9.59 -9.36 7.96
C GLY A 644 9.10 -8.05 7.34
N THR A 645 9.52 -6.90 7.89
CA THR A 645 9.24 -5.58 7.29
C THR A 645 9.76 -5.48 5.85
N CYS A 646 10.96 -5.99 5.57
CA CYS A 646 11.46 -6.10 4.19
C CYS A 646 10.70 -7.17 3.38
N GLY A 647 10.29 -8.26 4.02
CA GLY A 647 9.56 -9.39 3.47
C GLY A 647 8.28 -8.97 2.77
N CYS A 648 7.48 -8.07 3.36
CA CYS A 648 6.27 -7.51 2.75
C CYS A 648 6.54 -6.87 1.37
N PHE A 649 7.68 -6.19 1.21
CA PHE A 649 8.05 -5.56 -0.07
C PHE A 649 8.63 -6.58 -1.05
N VAL A 650 9.47 -7.50 -0.57
CA VAL A 650 10.10 -8.53 -1.41
C VAL A 650 9.05 -9.52 -1.94
N SER A 651 8.04 -9.91 -1.15
CA SER A 651 6.93 -10.76 -1.61
C SER A 651 6.10 -10.06 -2.70
N ALA A 652 5.73 -8.79 -2.51
CA ALA A 652 4.98 -7.96 -3.46
C ALA A 652 5.75 -7.65 -4.76
N ILE A 653 7.07 -7.80 -4.74
CA ILE A 653 7.93 -7.78 -5.94
C ILE A 653 8.01 -9.19 -6.56
N ALA A 654 8.20 -10.24 -5.75
CA ALA A 654 8.38 -11.62 -6.20
C ALA A 654 7.20 -12.13 -7.03
N VAL A 655 5.96 -11.85 -6.61
CA VAL A 655 4.73 -12.28 -7.32
C VAL A 655 4.58 -11.69 -8.73
N ARG A 656 5.31 -10.64 -9.07
CA ARG A 656 5.35 -10.07 -10.44
C ARG A 656 6.17 -10.92 -11.38
N TYR A 657 7.21 -11.58 -10.86
CA TYR A 657 8.14 -12.40 -11.63
C TYR A 657 7.74 -13.89 -11.56
N LEU A 658 7.52 -14.41 -10.35
CA LEU A 658 7.21 -15.81 -10.06
C LEU A 658 5.70 -16.05 -9.92
N PRO A 659 5.17 -17.23 -10.32
CA PRO A 659 3.79 -17.61 -10.01
C PRO A 659 3.54 -17.68 -8.50
N ALA A 660 2.32 -17.37 -8.04
CA ALA A 660 1.98 -17.31 -6.62
C ALA A 660 2.32 -18.61 -5.85
N GLN A 661 2.03 -19.79 -6.43
CA GLN A 661 2.38 -21.09 -5.85
C GLN A 661 3.90 -21.26 -5.57
N VAL A 662 4.77 -20.64 -6.38
CA VAL A 662 6.23 -20.68 -6.21
C VAL A 662 6.66 -19.74 -5.08
N VAL A 663 6.04 -18.56 -4.95
CA VAL A 663 6.26 -17.64 -3.83
C VAL A 663 5.80 -18.26 -2.50
N MET A 664 4.66 -18.96 -2.51
CA MET A 664 4.16 -19.71 -1.36
C MET A 664 5.12 -20.84 -0.96
N ALA A 665 5.60 -21.62 -1.94
CA ALA A 665 6.57 -22.68 -1.72
C ALA A 665 7.92 -22.14 -1.18
N THR A 666 8.44 -21.01 -1.68
CA THR A 666 9.69 -20.45 -1.15
C THR A 666 9.55 -19.91 0.27
N GLY A 667 8.38 -19.37 0.64
CA GLY A 667 8.07 -19.04 2.04
C GLY A 667 8.06 -20.27 2.95
N ALA A 668 7.41 -21.35 2.52
CA ALA A 668 7.39 -22.62 3.25
C ALA A 668 8.79 -23.26 3.36
N ILE A 669 9.59 -23.24 2.29
CA ILE A 669 10.99 -23.72 2.30
C ILE A 669 11.85 -22.86 3.23
N ALA A 670 11.65 -21.54 3.29
CA ALA A 670 12.35 -20.69 4.23
C ALA A 670 12.03 -21.09 5.69
N ALA A 671 10.78 -21.39 6.01
CA ALA A 671 10.41 -21.92 7.33
C ALA A 671 11.09 -23.27 7.65
N VAL A 672 11.16 -24.19 6.68
CA VAL A 672 11.89 -25.46 6.82
C VAL A 672 13.38 -25.21 7.14
N VAL A 673 14.07 -24.40 6.32
CA VAL A 673 15.51 -24.17 6.45
C VAL A 673 15.84 -23.43 7.74
N ALA A 674 15.08 -22.39 8.09
CA ALA A 674 15.24 -21.69 9.37
C ALA A 674 15.08 -22.64 10.56
N THR A 675 14.01 -23.44 10.59
CA THR A 675 13.76 -24.35 11.71
C THR A 675 14.78 -25.48 11.80
N ILE A 676 15.33 -25.98 10.68
CA ILE A 676 16.48 -26.90 10.70
C ILE A 676 17.68 -26.24 11.40
N ILE A 677 18.01 -25.00 11.04
CA ILE A 677 19.14 -24.25 11.64
C ILE A 677 18.92 -24.03 13.15
N LEU A 678 17.69 -23.76 13.58
CA LEU A 678 17.36 -23.58 15.00
C LEU A 678 17.34 -24.90 15.78
N ALA A 679 16.73 -25.96 15.25
CA ALA A 679 16.61 -27.24 15.96
C ALA A 679 17.97 -27.95 16.15
N THR A 680 18.85 -27.85 15.15
CA THR A 680 20.23 -28.37 15.20
C THR A 680 21.19 -27.51 16.03
N MET A 681 20.73 -26.38 16.56
CA MET A 681 21.55 -25.46 17.34
C MET A 681 22.04 -26.10 18.65
N PRO A 682 23.31 -25.85 19.07
CA PRO A 682 23.78 -26.16 20.41
C PRO A 682 23.03 -25.38 21.49
N ALA A 683 22.80 -26.02 22.65
CA ALA A 683 22.05 -25.45 23.77
C ALA A 683 22.55 -24.05 24.14
N GLN A 684 23.85 -23.95 24.45
CA GLN A 684 24.59 -22.69 24.53
C GLN A 684 25.38 -22.46 23.24
N GLN A 685 25.15 -21.33 22.59
CA GLN A 685 25.89 -20.86 21.42
C GLN A 685 25.78 -19.34 21.33
N THR A 686 26.71 -18.69 20.63
CA THR A 686 26.57 -17.27 20.28
C THR A 686 25.37 -17.06 19.36
N TYR A 687 24.62 -15.96 19.60
CA TYR A 687 23.44 -15.59 18.81
C TYR A 687 23.72 -15.60 17.29
N TRP A 688 24.86 -15.04 16.88
CA TRP A 688 25.25 -14.84 15.49
C TRP A 688 25.44 -16.12 14.66
N ALA A 689 25.69 -17.28 15.29
CA ALA A 689 26.09 -18.49 14.58
C ALA A 689 24.93 -19.21 13.86
N GLN A 690 23.84 -19.49 14.57
CA GLN A 690 22.64 -20.16 14.02
C GLN A 690 21.34 -19.40 14.29
N CYS A 691 21.20 -18.77 15.47
CA CYS A 691 19.97 -18.08 15.86
C CYS A 691 19.69 -16.86 14.98
N PHE A 692 20.69 -16.00 14.75
CA PHE A 692 20.59 -14.85 13.83
C PHE A 692 20.20 -15.25 12.39
N PRO A 693 20.96 -16.11 11.67
CA PRO A 693 20.58 -16.48 10.30
C PRO A 693 19.23 -17.22 10.25
N SER A 694 18.86 -17.98 11.28
CA SER A 694 17.52 -18.56 11.39
C SER A 694 16.41 -17.50 11.45
N PHE A 695 16.59 -16.41 12.19
CA PHE A 695 15.61 -15.31 12.22
C PHE A 695 15.55 -14.56 10.88
N ILE A 696 16.70 -14.33 10.22
CA ILE A 696 16.74 -13.72 8.88
C ILE A 696 15.96 -14.58 7.87
N ILE A 697 16.18 -15.90 7.86
CA ILE A 697 15.51 -16.79 6.90
C ILE A 697 14.01 -16.92 7.24
N MET A 698 13.64 -17.07 8.52
CA MET A 698 12.23 -17.16 8.91
C MET A 698 11.47 -15.85 8.64
N GLY A 699 12.14 -14.68 8.69
CA GLY A 699 11.52 -13.38 8.43
C GLY A 699 10.80 -13.27 7.08
N PHE A 700 11.28 -13.98 6.05
CA PHE A 700 10.61 -13.98 4.73
C PHE A 700 9.38 -14.90 4.66
N SER A 701 9.30 -15.93 5.50
CA SER A 701 8.25 -16.96 5.47
C SER A 701 6.82 -16.39 5.53
N PRO A 702 6.41 -15.69 6.61
CA PRO A 702 5.01 -15.33 6.79
C PRO A 702 4.49 -14.40 5.70
N ASP A 703 5.30 -13.46 5.23
CA ASP A 703 4.92 -12.50 4.18
C ASP A 703 4.82 -13.15 2.80
N PHE A 704 5.71 -14.08 2.46
CA PHE A 704 5.65 -14.83 1.20
C PHE A 704 4.42 -15.71 1.14
N ILE A 705 4.13 -16.44 2.22
CA ILE A 705 2.92 -17.27 2.35
C ILE A 705 1.68 -16.39 2.33
N PHE A 706 1.60 -15.33 3.15
CA PHE A 706 0.43 -14.45 3.20
C PHE A 706 0.14 -13.80 1.85
N THR A 707 1.16 -13.22 1.20
CA THR A 707 1.00 -12.51 -0.09
C THR A 707 0.54 -13.46 -1.19
N ALA A 708 1.16 -14.63 -1.30
CA ALA A 708 0.78 -15.62 -2.31
C ALA A 708 -0.63 -16.18 -2.08
N THR A 709 -0.92 -16.59 -0.84
CA THR A 709 -2.23 -17.16 -0.48
C THR A 709 -3.35 -16.12 -0.63
N GLN A 710 -3.08 -14.84 -0.33
CA GLN A 710 -4.03 -13.75 -0.56
C GLN A 710 -4.36 -13.58 -2.04
N ILE A 711 -3.37 -13.57 -2.93
CA ILE A 711 -3.59 -13.45 -4.38
C ILE A 711 -4.40 -14.65 -4.89
N ILE A 712 -4.08 -15.86 -4.44
CA ILE A 712 -4.81 -17.07 -4.84
C ILE A 712 -6.26 -17.00 -4.36
N THR A 713 -6.48 -16.68 -3.09
CA THR A 713 -7.83 -16.58 -2.49
C THR A 713 -8.65 -15.50 -3.21
N SER A 714 -8.06 -14.33 -3.48
CA SER A 714 -8.68 -13.26 -4.25
C SER A 714 -9.03 -13.67 -5.68
N ASN A 715 -8.11 -14.28 -6.43
CA ASN A 715 -8.38 -14.72 -7.81
C ASN A 715 -9.34 -15.93 -7.87
N SER A 716 -9.70 -16.53 -6.73
CA SER A 716 -10.68 -17.63 -6.63
C SER A 716 -12.11 -17.15 -6.34
N VAL A 717 -12.36 -15.84 -6.16
CA VAL A 717 -13.69 -15.32 -5.79
C VAL A 717 -14.13 -14.09 -6.62
N PRO A 718 -15.43 -13.94 -6.92
CA PRO A 718 -15.99 -12.72 -7.55
C PRO A 718 -15.71 -11.44 -6.75
N ARG A 719 -15.75 -10.28 -7.42
CA ARG A 719 -15.56 -8.93 -6.82
C ARG A 719 -16.28 -8.75 -5.48
N LYS A 720 -17.58 -9.09 -5.41
CA LYS A 720 -18.43 -8.99 -4.20
C LYS A 720 -17.99 -9.83 -2.99
N HIS A 721 -17.11 -10.82 -3.18
CA HIS A 721 -16.61 -11.70 -2.12
C HIS A 721 -15.13 -11.46 -1.75
N GLN A 722 -14.47 -10.46 -2.35
CA GLN A 722 -13.06 -10.14 -2.06
C GLN A 722 -12.80 -9.80 -0.58
N GLY A 723 -13.74 -9.15 0.10
CA GLY A 723 -13.66 -8.88 1.54
C GLY A 723 -13.70 -10.15 2.40
N ILE A 724 -14.44 -11.18 1.95
CA ILE A 724 -14.49 -12.49 2.61
C ILE A 724 -13.16 -13.24 2.39
N ALA A 725 -12.63 -13.22 1.16
CA ALA A 725 -11.31 -13.80 0.85
C ALA A 725 -10.18 -13.21 1.72
N GLY A 726 -10.11 -11.88 1.85
CA GLY A 726 -9.13 -11.22 2.73
C GLY A 726 -9.32 -11.56 4.22
N SER A 727 -10.58 -11.65 4.67
CA SER A 727 -10.91 -11.99 6.05
C SER A 727 -10.58 -13.46 6.38
N LEU A 728 -10.86 -14.39 5.47
CA LEU A 728 -10.46 -15.79 5.57
C LEU A 728 -8.94 -15.91 5.73
N MET A 729 -8.17 -15.12 4.99
CA MET A 729 -6.70 -15.12 5.10
C MET A 729 -6.19 -14.60 6.45
N GLY A 730 -6.79 -13.54 6.99
CA GLY A 730 -6.51 -13.07 8.35
C GLY A 730 -6.85 -14.13 9.41
N THR A 731 -7.97 -14.84 9.24
CA THR A 731 -8.35 -15.98 10.08
C THR A 731 -7.30 -17.10 10.02
N ILE A 732 -6.94 -17.59 8.82
CA ILE A 732 -5.96 -18.68 8.63
C ILE A 732 -4.60 -18.31 9.25
N GLN A 733 -4.16 -17.06 9.11
CA GLN A 733 -2.92 -16.56 9.69
C GLN A 733 -2.93 -16.64 11.23
N MET A 734 -3.82 -15.89 11.90
CA MET A 734 -3.78 -15.78 13.36
C MET A 734 -4.22 -17.07 14.06
N TYR A 735 -5.22 -17.76 13.50
CA TYR A 735 -5.67 -19.04 14.02
C TYR A 735 -4.62 -20.15 13.80
N GLY A 736 -3.86 -20.10 12.71
CA GLY A 736 -2.70 -20.97 12.47
C GLY A 736 -1.57 -20.71 13.47
N LEU A 737 -1.16 -19.45 13.64
CA LEU A 737 -0.15 -19.02 14.61
C LEU A 737 -0.48 -19.47 16.05
N SER A 738 -1.77 -19.53 16.40
CA SER A 738 -2.23 -20.09 17.68
C SER A 738 -2.22 -21.62 17.70
N THR A 739 -2.85 -22.27 16.72
CA THR A 739 -3.12 -23.72 16.76
C THR A 739 -1.85 -24.56 16.67
N GLY A 740 -0.78 -24.03 16.06
CA GLY A 740 0.55 -24.66 16.09
C GLY A 740 1.05 -24.94 17.51
N LEU A 741 0.81 -24.02 18.46
CA LEU A 741 1.30 -24.14 19.83
C LEU A 741 0.68 -25.33 20.58
N GLY A 742 -0.62 -25.63 20.39
CA GLY A 742 -1.27 -26.77 21.03
C GLY A 742 -0.73 -28.12 20.53
N PHE A 743 -0.51 -28.23 19.21
CA PHE A 743 0.12 -29.42 18.61
C PHE A 743 1.58 -29.59 19.08
N ALA A 744 2.37 -28.51 19.08
CA ALA A 744 3.76 -28.57 19.50
C ALA A 744 3.93 -28.79 21.02
N GLY A 745 3.10 -28.17 21.85
CA GLY A 745 3.06 -28.42 23.29
C GLY A 745 2.65 -29.84 23.63
N THR A 746 1.77 -30.45 22.82
CA THR A 746 1.48 -31.89 22.89
C THR A 746 2.75 -32.71 22.60
N VAL A 747 3.48 -32.41 21.53
CA VAL A 747 4.74 -33.12 21.20
C VAL A 747 5.78 -32.94 22.30
N GLU A 748 5.99 -31.72 22.81
CA GLU A 748 6.91 -31.44 23.92
C GLU A 748 6.56 -32.26 25.17
N ARG A 749 5.28 -32.26 25.59
CA ARG A 749 4.79 -32.98 26.77
C ARG A 749 5.18 -34.46 26.77
N TYR A 750 5.06 -35.13 25.61
CA TYR A 750 5.35 -36.56 25.48
C TYR A 750 6.80 -36.87 25.09
N THR A 751 7.67 -35.87 24.91
CA THR A 751 9.08 -36.06 24.50
C THR A 751 10.12 -35.41 25.44
N ASN A 752 9.70 -34.74 26.52
CA ASN A 752 10.59 -34.04 27.45
C ASN A 752 11.01 -34.85 28.71
N ASP A 753 10.77 -36.17 28.74
CA ASP A 753 10.93 -37.07 29.91
C ASP A 753 10.42 -36.46 31.23
N GLY A 754 9.16 -35.98 31.23
CA GLY A 754 8.54 -35.37 32.41
C GLY A 754 9.21 -34.08 32.87
N GLY A 755 9.89 -33.37 31.96
CA GLY A 755 10.66 -32.15 32.21
C GLY A 755 12.17 -32.35 32.39
N ARG A 756 12.68 -33.59 32.37
CA ARG A 756 14.13 -33.85 32.50
C ARG A 756 14.93 -33.56 31.23
N ASP A 757 14.33 -33.72 30.06
CA ASP A 757 14.91 -33.31 28.77
C ASP A 757 14.07 -32.22 28.10
N GLN A 758 14.03 -31.04 28.75
CA GLN A 758 13.38 -29.86 28.21
C GLN A 758 13.94 -29.47 26.82
N LEU A 759 15.25 -29.67 26.58
CA LEU A 759 15.88 -29.39 25.29
C LEU A 759 15.41 -30.36 24.19
N GLY A 760 15.27 -31.65 24.52
CA GLY A 760 14.64 -32.65 23.68
C GLY A 760 13.21 -32.27 23.34
N GLY A 761 12.39 -31.91 24.32
CA GLY A 761 11.02 -31.45 24.11
C GLY A 761 10.91 -30.28 23.12
N ILE A 762 11.72 -29.23 23.35
CA ILE A 762 11.85 -28.07 22.44
C ILE A 762 12.26 -28.50 21.03
N ARG A 763 13.22 -29.43 20.89
CA ARG A 763 13.67 -29.91 19.57
C ARG A 763 12.59 -30.71 18.84
N HIS A 764 11.85 -31.58 19.51
CA HIS A 764 10.76 -32.33 18.88
C HIS A 764 9.61 -31.41 18.44
N ALA A 765 9.30 -30.37 19.21
CA ALA A 765 8.38 -29.30 18.80
C ALA A 765 8.86 -28.56 17.53
N LEU A 766 10.16 -28.26 17.41
CA LEU A 766 10.74 -27.68 16.19
C LEU A 766 10.77 -28.70 15.03
N TYR A 767 10.99 -29.99 15.28
CA TYR A 767 10.87 -31.04 14.24
C TYR A 767 9.44 -31.15 13.69
N LEU A 768 8.40 -30.94 14.51
CA LEU A 768 7.02 -30.84 14.04
C LEU A 768 6.85 -29.68 13.05
N THR A 769 7.48 -28.53 13.31
CA THR A 769 7.48 -27.40 12.36
C THR A 769 8.16 -27.74 11.04
N ILE A 770 9.28 -28.47 11.06
CA ILE A 770 9.95 -28.95 9.83
C ILE A 770 8.99 -29.86 9.04
N GLY A 771 8.24 -30.75 9.71
CA GLY A 771 7.21 -31.56 9.08
C GLY A 771 6.05 -30.74 8.49
N MET A 772 5.52 -29.77 9.24
CA MET A 772 4.39 -28.93 8.81
C MET A 772 4.77 -27.99 7.64
N ALA A 773 5.90 -27.30 7.74
CA ALA A 773 6.41 -26.43 6.69
C ALA A 773 6.88 -27.24 5.47
N GLY A 774 7.43 -28.44 5.67
CA GLY A 774 7.80 -29.36 4.59
C GLY A 774 6.57 -29.88 3.83
N ALA A 775 5.52 -30.29 4.54
CA ALA A 775 4.23 -30.65 3.93
C ALA A 775 3.62 -29.47 3.17
N SER A 776 3.65 -28.26 3.73
CA SER A 776 3.21 -27.04 3.04
C SER A 776 4.00 -26.78 1.75
N ALA A 777 5.34 -26.91 1.77
CA ALA A 777 6.17 -26.77 0.57
C ALA A 777 5.81 -27.82 -0.51
N LEU A 778 5.57 -29.07 -0.11
CA LEU A 778 5.15 -30.13 -1.04
C LEU A 778 3.76 -29.86 -1.63
N ILE A 779 2.77 -29.49 -0.81
CA ILE A 779 1.42 -29.13 -1.27
C ILE A 779 1.48 -27.94 -2.24
N SER A 780 2.27 -26.91 -1.91
CA SER A 780 2.47 -25.71 -2.74
C SER A 780 3.14 -25.98 -4.08
N LEU A 781 4.03 -26.98 -4.16
CA LEU A 781 4.73 -27.35 -5.40
C LEU A 781 3.93 -28.31 -6.29
N PHE A 782 3.19 -29.26 -5.71
CA PHE A 782 2.57 -30.36 -6.46
C PHE A 782 1.06 -30.23 -6.67
N LEU A 783 0.33 -29.69 -5.68
CA LEU A 783 -1.14 -29.67 -5.64
C LEU A 783 -1.73 -28.30 -5.98
N ILE A 784 -1.08 -27.19 -5.57
CA ILE A 784 -1.46 -25.85 -6.03
C ILE A 784 -0.99 -25.68 -7.47
N ARG A 785 -1.94 -25.52 -8.39
CA ARG A 785 -1.68 -25.25 -9.82
C ARG A 785 -2.54 -24.10 -10.30
N ILE A 786 -1.91 -22.96 -10.51
CA ILE A 786 -2.57 -21.72 -10.90
C ILE A 786 -1.75 -21.09 -12.04
N PRO A 787 -2.34 -20.91 -13.24
CA PRO A 787 -1.68 -20.18 -14.31
C PRO A 787 -1.19 -18.83 -13.80
N LYS A 788 -0.01 -18.38 -14.24
CA LYS A 788 0.45 -17.03 -13.91
C LYS A 788 -0.50 -16.03 -14.56
N ASP A 789 -1.39 -15.45 -13.77
CA ASP A 789 -2.26 -14.38 -14.23
C ASP A 789 -1.42 -13.18 -14.65
N GLN A 790 -1.70 -12.64 -15.82
CA GLN A 790 -1.02 -11.49 -16.42
C GLN A 790 -2.01 -10.37 -16.77
N ARG A 791 -3.27 -10.49 -16.31
CA ARG A 791 -4.30 -9.47 -16.49
C ARG A 791 -4.05 -8.33 -15.48
N ASP A 792 -3.88 -7.13 -16.00
CA ASP A 792 -3.87 -5.89 -15.20
C ASP A 792 -5.27 -5.28 -15.20
N GLY A 793 -5.99 -5.38 -14.09
CA GLY A 793 -7.35 -4.89 -13.93
C GLY A 793 -8.40 -6.01 -13.89
N TRP A 794 -9.60 -5.69 -14.38
CA TRP A 794 -10.73 -6.60 -14.54
C TRP A 794 -11.29 -6.41 -15.95
N ASP A 795 -11.88 -7.45 -16.53
CA ASP A 795 -12.48 -7.35 -17.87
C ASP A 795 -13.93 -6.79 -17.79
N LYS A 796 -14.46 -6.27 -18.90
CA LYS A 796 -15.83 -5.72 -18.94
C LYS A 796 -16.92 -6.75 -18.63
N GLU A 797 -16.60 -8.04 -18.74
CA GLU A 797 -17.49 -9.13 -18.34
C GLU A 797 -17.50 -9.33 -16.81
N ASP A 798 -16.40 -9.02 -16.10
CA ASP A 798 -16.36 -8.97 -14.62
C ASP A 798 -17.18 -7.77 -14.07
N GLU A 799 -17.40 -6.75 -14.90
CA GLU A 799 -18.24 -5.58 -14.58
C GLU A 799 -19.73 -5.85 -14.76
N ALA A 800 -20.12 -6.81 -15.61
CA ALA A 800 -21.50 -7.24 -15.82
C ALA A 800 -21.99 -8.27 -14.76
N VAL A 801 -21.13 -8.70 -13.83
CA VAL A 801 -21.41 -9.72 -12.79
C VAL A 801 -21.19 -9.16 -11.37
N ALA A 802 -20.88 -7.85 -11.26
CA ALA A 802 -20.68 -7.12 -10.02
C ALA A 802 -22.00 -6.58 -9.44
#